data_AF-A0A7X6W3J0-F1
#
_entry.id   AF-A0A7X6W3J0-F1
#
_cell.length_a   1.000
_cell.length_b   1.000
_cell.length_c   1.000
_cell.angle_alpha   90.00
_cell.angle_beta   90.00
_cell.angle_gamma   90.00
#
_symmetry.space_group_name_H-M   'P 1'
#
loop_
_entity.id
_entity.type
_entity.pdbx_description
1 polymer ?
#
loop_
_entity_poly.entity_id
_entity_poly.type
_entity_poly.pdbx_seq_one_letter_code
_entity_poly.pdbx_strand_id
1 'polypeptide(L)'
;MKQRGILVLLACLLIFPSVCRAHWLDHQELPEWARRGYCQWGHGANINGRIHWTENGYGVDLPNIHLIRYCGRNLMQTITYLDEEARRVGESAGVRRQPYICSKTIWWRNEFPKAPQLERCTILKPDGTRVLLYNNPERYGGCYSSPIWLDYVKQRVDSLLAKPGGEVHSIFFDNCMNYDCHCAECHARFKEYTREKFGREMALSPSDKSPDYLFARRMFDADEAVRFFQEIRRHLNTRHREGILISPNIGIGYGWSSYLVNRGATDLVFIEEGFTFPPFESTVLKYKLGLAASHGKTVGQLLGLPQGLRRQRALALDEKHEMGILEAFVYPEEHKLALAEAMATNGTNCVSFALREQKITANDAPYQVQNREAIHQYSAFHQRHLPLFDRAQPAARVAVVHAVVTELGRYNTRTALQQATRALERAGVPYEVLVEEDLEPEQLRHYRLLILPEVYCLNRERCQALEEWLKRGGALVQLGSLAQADELGRAYPAGRLPLVGHLAEADPAEIGAGRVWLPSRSLDEMPARTFLAELQRLAGPLERAETRSPRLFCNLLRSRDGKSLTAHLVNSDFSYTLPPTGDIQDDDGLPEARTFLSTPAARIRKVLRVPEPAKARDLYLKFVSATCGVATDAFSLVVTFNGQEIATIPGSWLNDGPGEGIPVPPGLIREENEVVFRVTGRPNSHPDWVAFHVDTNATSRRSWWSGDGGKSWTQEDLSPDPGTQQGEVMVRLGPRDDPERVATPEEFEGRLRVNPARDIDLYLNAGARPPVAVFRTPEGVERRITPRVRGGMAIYRVPEVPIYGLLILNGA
;
A
#
# COMPACT_ATOMS: atom_id res chain seq x y z
N MET A 1 -70.41 -5.61 42.26
CA MET A 1 -70.21 -4.15 42.46
C MET A 1 -69.02 -3.69 41.63
N LYS A 2 -69.31 -2.82 40.66
CA LYS A 2 -68.48 -1.81 39.95
C LYS A 2 -67.19 -2.19 39.18
N GLN A 3 -67.31 -1.97 37.86
CA GLN A 3 -66.45 -1.20 36.94
C GLN A 3 -65.04 -1.73 36.59
N ARG A 4 -64.82 -1.93 35.28
CA ARG A 4 -63.75 -1.27 34.50
C ARG A 4 -64.01 -1.40 33.00
N GLY A 5 -63.88 -0.28 32.28
CA GLY A 5 -63.97 -0.15 30.84
C GLY A 5 -62.65 0.27 30.21
N ILE A 6 -62.60 0.14 28.88
CA ILE A 6 -61.71 0.68 27.84
C ILE A 6 -60.60 1.66 28.31
N LEU A 7 -59.34 1.37 27.93
CA LEU A 7 -58.37 2.38 27.53
C LEU A 7 -57.34 1.82 26.52
N VAL A 8 -57.21 2.52 25.40
CA VAL A 8 -56.14 2.46 24.40
C VAL A 8 -55.09 3.53 24.76
N LEU A 9 -53.84 3.38 24.28
CA LEU A 9 -52.72 4.34 24.22
C LEU A 9 -51.80 4.50 25.45
N LEU A 10 -50.51 4.68 25.11
CA LEU A 10 -49.34 5.12 25.90
C LEU A 10 -48.52 4.05 26.65
N ALA A 11 -47.53 3.50 25.94
CA ALA A 11 -46.20 3.27 26.50
C ALA A 11 -45.15 3.85 25.53
N CYS A 12 -45.01 5.16 25.60
CA CYS A 12 -43.95 5.94 24.98
C CYS A 12 -42.59 5.56 25.56
N LEU A 13 -41.61 5.38 24.66
CA LEU A 13 -40.31 6.04 24.70
C LEU A 13 -39.55 5.96 26.03
N LEU A 14 -38.92 4.82 26.28
CA LEU A 14 -37.57 4.84 26.84
C LEU A 14 -36.59 4.57 25.70
N ILE A 15 -36.33 5.64 24.94
CA ILE A 15 -35.12 5.75 24.14
C ILE A 15 -33.97 5.70 25.14
N PHE A 16 -33.38 4.52 25.32
CA PHE A 16 -31.99 4.48 25.76
C PHE A 16 -31.19 5.32 24.76
N PRO A 17 -30.28 6.21 25.21
CA PRO A 17 -29.35 6.82 24.28
C PRO A 17 -28.72 5.68 23.51
N SER A 18 -28.93 5.70 22.20
CA SER A 18 -28.30 4.82 21.25
C SER A 18 -26.81 4.91 21.50
N VAL A 19 -26.27 3.95 22.25
CA VAL A 19 -24.83 3.66 22.23
C VAL A 19 -24.58 3.10 20.85
N CYS A 20 -24.44 4.00 19.89
CA CYS A 20 -23.85 3.74 18.61
C CYS A 20 -22.47 3.14 18.88
N ARG A 21 -22.36 1.80 18.84
CA ARG A 21 -21.06 1.15 18.87
C ARG A 21 -20.30 1.56 17.62
N ALA A 22 -19.02 1.85 17.82
CA ALA A 22 -18.24 2.72 16.98
C ALA A 22 -17.93 2.13 15.59
N HIS A 23 -17.85 3.06 14.65
CA HIS A 23 -17.07 2.93 13.43
C HIS A 23 -15.60 2.70 13.79
N TRP A 24 -15.00 1.61 13.30
CA TRP A 24 -13.84 0.87 13.87
C TRP A 24 -14.02 0.41 15.32
N LEU A 25 -13.67 -0.85 15.57
CA LEU A 25 -13.77 -1.49 16.87
C LEU A 25 -12.71 -0.94 17.84
N ASP A 26 -13.04 -0.97 19.13
CA ASP A 26 -12.18 -0.47 20.22
C ASP A 26 -10.96 -1.37 20.49
N HIS A 27 -10.99 -2.62 19.99
CA HIS A 27 -9.99 -3.68 20.19
C HIS A 27 -9.45 -3.73 21.64
N GLN A 28 -10.35 -3.94 22.60
CA GLN A 28 -10.01 -3.93 24.03
C GLN A 28 -9.02 -5.04 24.43
N GLU A 29 -8.94 -6.09 23.61
CA GLU A 29 -7.95 -7.16 23.72
C GLU A 29 -6.51 -6.68 23.49
N LEU A 30 -6.30 -5.56 22.79
CA LEU A 30 -4.96 -5.03 22.55
C LEU A 30 -4.44 -4.25 23.76
N PRO A 31 -3.20 -4.52 24.21
CA PRO A 31 -2.56 -3.72 25.25
C PRO A 31 -2.31 -2.30 24.75
N GLU A 32 -2.24 -1.33 25.66
CA GLU A 32 -2.16 0.10 25.33
C GLU A 32 -1.07 0.43 24.30
N TRP A 33 0.14 -0.11 24.48
CA TRP A 33 1.27 0.11 23.56
C TRP A 33 1.00 -0.37 22.12
N ALA A 34 0.08 -1.31 21.94
CA ALA A 34 -0.25 -1.94 20.67
C ALA A 34 -1.50 -1.34 20.01
N ARG A 35 -2.20 -0.39 20.66
CA ARG A 35 -3.43 0.20 20.14
C ARG A 35 -3.14 1.19 19.02
N ARG A 36 -4.14 1.34 18.13
CA ARG A 36 -4.12 2.31 17.03
C ARG A 36 -3.92 3.72 17.59
N GLY A 37 -2.99 4.46 17.02
CA GLY A 37 -2.56 5.77 17.51
C GLY A 37 -1.56 5.75 18.68
N TYR A 38 -1.31 4.61 19.33
CA TYR A 38 -0.27 4.49 20.38
C TYR A 38 0.99 3.78 19.88
N CYS A 39 0.82 2.72 19.09
CA CYS A 39 1.95 1.95 18.56
C CYS A 39 2.79 2.81 17.62
N GLN A 40 4.11 2.81 17.85
CA GLN A 40 5.13 3.47 17.03
C GLN A 40 6.17 2.42 16.67
N TRP A 41 5.97 1.82 15.50
CA TRP A 41 6.78 0.72 15.00
C TRP A 41 8.14 1.21 14.53
N GLY A 42 9.19 0.47 14.83
CA GLY A 42 10.55 0.70 14.37
C GLY A 42 11.23 -0.61 14.01
N HIS A 43 12.29 -0.52 13.22
CA HIS A 43 13.01 -1.69 12.71
C HIS A 43 14.47 -1.69 13.19
N GLY A 44 14.90 -2.79 13.78
CA GLY A 44 16.22 -2.98 14.39
C GLY A 44 17.21 -3.84 13.61
N ALA A 45 16.86 -4.24 12.38
CA ALA A 45 17.75 -4.77 11.34
C ALA A 45 18.57 -6.02 11.69
N ASN A 46 18.47 -6.56 12.91
CA ASN A 46 19.34 -7.65 13.36
C ASN A 46 18.78 -9.01 12.90
N ILE A 47 18.66 -9.19 11.59
CA ILE A 47 18.37 -10.49 11.00
C ILE A 47 19.69 -11.28 10.99
N ASN A 48 19.80 -12.25 11.91
CA ASN A 48 20.92 -13.19 12.02
C ASN A 48 22.27 -12.62 12.47
N GLY A 49 22.32 -11.52 13.21
CA GLY A 49 23.61 -11.01 13.72
C GLY A 49 24.51 -10.51 12.60
N ARG A 50 23.98 -9.71 11.66
CA ARG A 50 24.72 -9.29 10.46
C ARG A 50 25.01 -7.79 10.38
N ILE A 51 24.28 -6.97 11.14
CA ILE A 51 24.49 -5.52 11.19
C ILE A 51 25.14 -5.18 12.53
N HIS A 52 26.39 -4.73 12.48
CA HIS A 52 27.09 -4.15 13.62
C HIS A 52 26.51 -2.75 13.86
N TRP A 53 25.73 -2.60 14.92
CA TRP A 53 25.22 -1.29 15.35
C TRP A 53 26.30 -0.47 16.05
N THR A 54 27.30 -1.16 16.59
CA THR A 54 28.42 -0.62 17.35
C THR A 54 29.65 -1.49 17.16
N GLU A 55 30.81 -0.98 17.56
CA GLU A 55 32.05 -1.79 17.69
C GLU A 55 31.86 -2.98 18.65
N ASN A 56 30.84 -2.95 19.51
CA ASN A 56 30.59 -3.92 20.57
C ASN A 56 29.75 -5.14 20.14
N GLY A 57 29.29 -5.21 18.88
CA GLY A 57 28.68 -6.42 18.30
C GLY A 57 27.29 -6.26 17.69
N TYR A 58 26.53 -7.36 17.66
CA TYR A 58 25.24 -7.46 16.98
C TYR A 58 24.05 -7.26 17.94
N GLY A 59 23.60 -6.01 18.09
CA GLY A 59 22.44 -5.65 18.92
C GLY A 59 22.43 -4.17 19.29
N VAL A 60 21.45 -3.77 20.10
CA VAL A 60 21.32 -2.41 20.61
C VAL A 60 21.99 -2.28 21.99
N ASP A 61 22.86 -1.28 22.12
CA ASP A 61 23.43 -0.84 23.40
C ASP A 61 22.62 0.33 24.00
N LEU A 62 23.07 0.86 25.14
CA LEU A 62 22.40 1.94 25.83
C LEU A 62 22.22 3.23 24.98
N PRO A 63 23.25 3.76 24.28
CA PRO A 63 23.09 4.84 23.31
C PRO A 63 21.99 4.60 22.27
N ASN A 64 21.96 3.40 21.66
CA ASN A 64 20.93 3.05 20.69
C ASN A 64 19.52 3.09 21.29
N ILE A 65 19.35 2.62 22.54
CA ILE A 65 18.06 2.71 23.24
C ILE A 65 17.60 4.17 23.42
N HIS A 66 18.51 5.08 23.77
CA HIS A 66 18.16 6.49 23.88
C HIS A 66 17.73 7.08 22.54
N LEU A 67 18.37 6.70 21.44
CA LEU A 67 18.04 7.18 20.09
C LEU A 67 16.70 6.61 19.59
N ILE A 68 16.44 5.32 19.82
CA ILE A 68 15.13 4.69 19.55
C ILE A 68 14.01 5.45 20.26
N ARG A 69 14.23 5.80 21.52
CA ARG A 69 13.30 6.57 22.35
C ARG A 69 13.14 8.01 21.87
N TYR A 70 14.23 8.64 21.47
CA TYR A 70 14.23 9.98 20.90
C TYR A 70 13.37 10.03 19.62
N CYS A 71 13.50 9.05 18.74
CA CYS A 71 12.64 8.87 17.57
C CYS A 71 11.19 8.46 17.90
N GLY A 72 10.84 8.31 19.18
CA GLY A 72 9.49 8.01 19.63
C GLY A 72 9.01 6.58 19.37
N ARG A 73 9.91 5.65 19.02
CA ARG A 73 9.57 4.26 18.74
C ARG A 73 9.35 3.47 20.03
N ASN A 74 8.29 2.65 20.06
CA ASN A 74 7.92 1.82 21.22
C ASN A 74 7.82 0.32 20.91
N LEU A 75 7.77 -0.09 19.64
CA LEU A 75 7.82 -1.47 19.22
C LEU A 75 8.94 -1.65 18.20
N MET A 76 9.91 -2.49 18.50
CA MET A 76 11.09 -2.71 17.68
C MET A 76 11.11 -4.12 17.11
N GLN A 77 11.00 -4.21 15.78
CA GLN A 77 11.21 -5.44 15.04
C GLN A 77 12.69 -5.83 15.05
N THR A 78 12.97 -7.12 15.23
CA THR A 78 14.32 -7.71 15.11
C THR A 78 15.42 -7.08 15.97
N ILE A 79 15.12 -6.51 17.14
CA ILE A 79 16.19 -6.08 18.09
C ILE A 79 16.61 -7.19 19.07
N THR A 80 17.89 -7.14 19.44
CA THR A 80 18.49 -7.86 20.58
C THR A 80 19.27 -6.87 21.41
N TYR A 81 19.18 -6.97 22.74
CA TYR A 81 20.02 -6.15 23.62
C TYR A 81 21.44 -6.73 23.67
N LEU A 82 22.45 -5.87 23.62
CA LEU A 82 23.86 -6.28 23.73
C LEU A 82 24.23 -6.66 25.16
N ASP A 83 23.68 -5.95 26.14
CA ASP A 83 23.97 -6.15 27.55
C ASP A 83 22.72 -5.98 28.43
N GLU A 84 22.88 -6.35 29.70
CA GLU A 84 21.82 -6.35 30.70
C GLU A 84 21.35 -4.94 31.08
N GLU A 85 22.23 -3.93 30.99
CA GLU A 85 21.88 -2.54 31.26
C GLU A 85 21.01 -1.96 30.15
N ALA A 86 21.40 -2.15 28.88
CA ALA A 86 20.62 -1.77 27.71
C ALA A 86 19.24 -2.43 27.74
N ARG A 87 19.17 -3.71 28.12
CA ARG A 87 17.89 -4.43 28.34
C ARG A 87 17.05 -3.75 29.41
N ARG A 88 17.60 -3.59 30.62
CA ARG A 88 16.90 -3.01 31.76
C ARG A 88 16.38 -1.60 31.46
N VAL A 89 17.21 -0.74 30.85
CA VAL A 89 16.81 0.62 30.48
C VAL A 89 15.77 0.61 29.36
N GLY A 90 15.95 -0.20 28.31
CA GLY A 90 15.00 -0.29 27.20
C GLY A 90 13.62 -0.78 27.66
N GLU A 91 13.57 -1.86 28.43
CA GLU A 91 12.32 -2.43 28.94
C GLU A 91 11.63 -1.49 29.93
N SER A 92 12.38 -0.87 30.86
CA SER A 92 11.82 0.11 31.82
C SER A 92 11.31 1.37 31.14
N ALA A 93 11.91 1.77 30.02
CA ALA A 93 11.42 2.85 29.20
C ALA A 93 10.14 2.45 28.44
N GLY A 94 9.90 1.16 28.20
CA GLY A 94 8.73 0.66 27.46
C GLY A 94 9.01 0.32 25.99
N VAL A 95 10.27 0.07 25.62
CA VAL A 95 10.63 -0.50 24.32
C VAL A 95 10.20 -1.97 24.29
N ARG A 96 9.35 -2.32 23.32
CA ARG A 96 8.80 -3.66 23.13
C ARG A 96 9.53 -4.40 22.02
N ARG A 97 9.80 -5.69 22.22
CA ARG A 97 10.49 -6.53 21.24
C ARG A 97 9.51 -7.29 20.35
N GLN A 98 9.78 -7.26 19.05
CA GLN A 98 9.13 -8.05 18.02
C GLN A 98 10.17 -8.88 17.22
N PRO A 99 10.63 -10.03 17.74
CA PRO A 99 11.47 -10.96 16.99
C PRO A 99 10.80 -11.53 15.74
N TYR A 100 11.64 -12.10 14.87
CA TYR A 100 11.28 -12.63 13.55
C TYR A 100 11.20 -14.17 13.55
N ILE A 101 10.16 -14.70 12.90
CA ILE A 101 10.05 -16.10 12.48
C ILE A 101 9.55 -16.11 11.05
N CYS A 102 10.11 -16.95 10.17
CA CYS A 102 9.53 -17.15 8.85
C CYS A 102 8.39 -18.18 8.95
N SER A 103 7.18 -17.82 8.49
CA SER A 103 6.01 -18.70 8.54
C SER A 103 5.88 -19.64 7.35
N LYS A 104 6.68 -19.44 6.29
CA LYS A 104 6.57 -20.21 5.04
C LYS A 104 7.87 -20.80 4.51
N THR A 105 9.00 -20.12 4.64
CA THR A 105 10.24 -20.57 3.98
C THR A 105 10.92 -21.69 4.74
N ILE A 106 11.27 -22.72 3.98
CA ILE A 106 12.17 -23.81 4.36
C ILE A 106 13.48 -23.62 3.61
N TRP A 107 14.56 -23.40 4.34
CA TRP A 107 15.93 -23.38 3.83
C TRP A 107 16.48 -24.80 3.82
N TRP A 108 16.06 -25.57 2.82
CA TRP A 108 16.12 -27.03 2.84
C TRP A 108 17.54 -27.59 3.07
N ARG A 109 18.57 -26.95 2.51
CA ARG A 109 19.97 -27.36 2.71
C ARG A 109 20.40 -27.34 4.18
N ASN A 110 19.88 -26.38 4.94
CA ASN A 110 20.22 -26.19 6.36
C ASN A 110 19.21 -26.88 7.29
N GLU A 111 17.93 -26.90 6.93
CA GLU A 111 16.85 -27.36 7.80
C GLU A 111 16.53 -28.86 7.65
N PHE A 112 16.62 -29.45 6.45
CA PHE A 112 16.36 -30.89 6.28
C PHE A 112 17.30 -31.79 7.09
N PRO A 113 18.63 -31.51 7.18
CA PRO A 113 19.51 -32.33 8.02
C PRO A 113 19.13 -32.30 9.51
N LYS A 114 18.49 -31.22 9.97
CA LYS A 114 18.10 -31.02 11.39
C LYS A 114 16.68 -31.51 11.67
N ALA A 115 15.82 -31.47 10.66
CA ALA A 115 14.41 -31.85 10.72
C ALA A 115 14.00 -32.55 9.41
N PRO A 116 14.40 -33.82 9.19
CA PRO A 116 14.17 -34.53 7.91
C PRO A 116 12.69 -34.65 7.53
N GLN A 117 11.79 -34.65 8.51
CA GLN A 117 10.35 -34.69 8.30
C GLN A 117 9.82 -33.52 7.45
N LEU A 118 10.54 -32.40 7.39
CA LEU A 118 10.15 -31.21 6.61
C LEU A 118 10.07 -31.46 5.10
N GLU A 119 10.77 -32.49 4.61
CA GLU A 119 10.68 -32.87 3.19
C GLU A 119 9.25 -33.26 2.78
N ARG A 120 8.45 -33.78 3.73
CA ARG A 120 7.08 -34.24 3.51
C ARG A 120 6.03 -33.14 3.64
N CYS A 121 6.43 -31.92 4.00
CA CYS A 121 5.53 -30.78 4.14
C CYS A 121 5.84 -29.64 3.18
N THR A 122 6.67 -29.89 2.16
CA THR A 122 6.92 -28.90 1.12
C THR A 122 5.69 -28.68 0.26
N ILE A 123 5.51 -27.47 -0.24
CA ILE A 123 4.49 -27.14 -1.23
C ILE A 123 4.82 -27.84 -2.55
N LEU A 124 3.82 -28.53 -3.10
CA LEU A 124 3.93 -29.25 -4.37
C LEU A 124 3.03 -28.60 -5.42
N LYS A 125 3.49 -28.61 -6.67
CA LYS A 125 2.71 -28.30 -7.87
C LYS A 125 1.79 -29.48 -8.22
N PRO A 126 0.82 -29.31 -9.14
CA PRO A 126 -0.04 -30.41 -9.60
C PRO A 126 0.71 -31.63 -10.16
N ASP A 127 1.91 -31.44 -10.71
CA ASP A 127 2.76 -32.51 -11.24
C ASP A 127 3.62 -33.22 -10.18
N GLY A 128 3.47 -32.84 -8.90
CA GLY A 128 4.24 -33.37 -7.78
C GLY A 128 5.61 -32.73 -7.58
N THR A 129 6.05 -31.83 -8.46
CA THR A 129 7.32 -31.11 -8.28
C THR A 129 7.20 -30.03 -7.21
N ARG A 130 8.33 -29.65 -6.59
CA ARG A 130 8.35 -28.63 -5.54
C ARG A 130 8.19 -27.23 -6.09
N VAL A 131 7.54 -26.37 -5.31
CA VAL A 131 7.52 -24.91 -5.57
C VAL A 131 8.78 -24.27 -5.00
N LEU A 132 9.49 -23.50 -5.84
CA LEU A 132 10.59 -22.64 -5.42
C LEU A 132 10.03 -21.29 -4.96
N LEU A 133 10.37 -20.85 -3.76
CA LEU A 133 9.99 -19.51 -3.29
C LEU A 133 10.91 -18.47 -3.93
N TYR A 134 10.34 -17.40 -4.48
CA TYR A 134 11.09 -16.31 -5.13
C TYR A 134 12.01 -16.78 -6.26
N ASN A 135 11.67 -17.89 -6.94
CA ASN A 135 12.54 -18.57 -7.91
C ASN A 135 13.94 -18.93 -7.36
N ASN A 136 14.09 -18.99 -6.04
CA ASN A 136 15.37 -19.28 -5.39
C ASN A 136 15.50 -20.81 -5.16
N PRO A 137 16.54 -21.46 -5.71
CA PRO A 137 16.73 -22.91 -5.60
C PRO A 137 17.01 -23.39 -4.17
N GLU A 138 17.33 -22.49 -3.24
CA GLU A 138 17.58 -22.80 -1.82
C GLU A 138 16.32 -22.70 -0.94
N ARG A 139 15.21 -22.18 -1.47
CA ARG A 139 14.00 -21.89 -0.70
C ARG A 139 12.81 -22.73 -1.18
N TYR A 140 12.34 -23.63 -0.32
CA TYR A 140 11.04 -24.30 -0.48
C TYR A 140 9.99 -23.66 0.43
N GLY A 141 8.72 -23.90 0.13
CA GLY A 141 7.60 -23.47 0.97
C GLY A 141 7.08 -24.58 1.86
N GLY A 142 6.78 -24.28 3.12
CA GLY A 142 6.02 -25.13 4.03
C GLY A 142 4.51 -24.99 3.78
N CYS A 143 3.82 -26.13 3.70
CA CYS A 143 2.37 -26.19 3.50
C CYS A 143 1.62 -25.83 4.79
N TYR A 144 0.73 -24.82 4.75
CA TYR A 144 -0.07 -24.42 5.91
C TYR A 144 -1.06 -25.49 6.38
N SER A 145 -1.52 -26.35 5.47
CA SER A 145 -2.38 -27.48 5.79
C SER A 145 -1.62 -28.61 6.50
N SER A 146 -0.28 -28.65 6.40
CA SER A 146 0.52 -29.73 6.96
C SER A 146 0.70 -29.61 8.47
N PRO A 147 0.36 -30.64 9.26
CA PRO A 147 0.63 -30.64 10.70
C PRO A 147 2.15 -30.63 11.00
N ILE A 148 2.97 -31.25 10.15
CA ILE A 148 4.44 -31.26 10.29
C ILE A 148 4.99 -29.83 10.26
N TRP A 149 4.51 -29.01 9.31
CA TRP A 149 4.96 -27.63 9.20
C TRP A 149 4.51 -26.78 10.39
N LEU A 150 3.23 -26.92 10.79
CA LEU A 150 2.68 -26.24 11.96
C LEU A 150 3.47 -26.56 13.23
N ASP A 151 3.76 -27.84 13.48
CA ASP A 151 4.51 -28.26 14.66
C ASP A 151 5.95 -27.75 14.64
N TYR A 152 6.60 -27.74 13.47
CA TYR A 152 7.93 -27.16 13.33
C TYR A 152 7.94 -25.66 13.63
N VAL A 153 6.96 -24.90 13.14
CA VAL A 153 6.85 -23.46 13.43
C VAL A 153 6.54 -23.22 14.92
N LYS A 154 5.70 -24.04 15.56
CA LYS A 154 5.50 -24.01 17.02
C LYS A 154 6.80 -24.28 17.79
N GLN A 155 7.61 -25.24 17.37
CA GLN A 155 8.94 -25.49 17.98
C GLN A 155 9.90 -24.30 17.80
N ARG A 156 9.83 -23.60 16.67
CA ARG A 156 10.60 -22.36 16.46
C ARG A 156 10.15 -21.25 17.41
N VAL A 157 8.84 -21.12 17.64
CA VAL A 157 8.28 -20.20 18.65
C VAL A 157 8.81 -20.56 20.04
N ASP A 158 8.73 -21.84 20.43
CA ASP A 158 9.23 -22.29 21.74
C ASP A 158 10.72 -22.00 21.90
N SER A 159 11.51 -22.32 20.87
CA SER A 159 12.96 -22.08 20.87
C SER A 159 13.31 -20.59 20.92
N LEU A 160 12.49 -19.73 20.32
CA LEU A 160 12.68 -18.28 20.35
C LEU A 160 12.39 -17.73 21.76
N LEU A 161 11.30 -18.15 22.37
CA LEU A 161 10.86 -17.67 23.69
C LEU A 161 11.71 -18.22 24.85
N ALA A 162 12.37 -19.37 24.66
CA ALA A 162 13.30 -19.92 25.64
C ALA A 162 14.69 -19.22 25.64
N LYS A 163 15.03 -18.46 24.61
CA LYS A 163 16.34 -17.78 24.53
C LYS A 163 16.41 -16.58 25.48
N PRO A 164 17.53 -16.37 26.18
CA PRO A 164 17.76 -15.11 26.88
C PRO A 164 17.83 -13.97 25.86
N GLY A 165 17.33 -12.78 26.23
CA GLY A 165 17.34 -11.62 25.34
C GLY A 165 16.30 -10.53 25.62
N GLY A 166 15.54 -10.66 26.71
CA GLY A 166 14.47 -9.72 27.08
C GLY A 166 13.08 -10.17 26.62
N GLU A 167 12.06 -9.53 27.16
CA GLU A 167 10.67 -9.95 27.02
C GLU A 167 10.15 -9.77 25.57
N VAL A 168 9.58 -10.84 25.01
CA VAL A 168 8.97 -10.85 23.68
C VAL A 168 7.50 -10.47 23.79
N HIS A 169 7.08 -9.43 23.05
CA HIS A 169 5.73 -8.85 23.13
C HIS A 169 4.90 -9.09 21.87
N SER A 170 5.57 -9.23 20.72
CA SER A 170 4.98 -9.64 19.46
C SER A 170 5.94 -10.56 18.71
N ILE A 171 5.46 -11.35 17.77
CA ILE A 171 6.30 -12.10 16.82
C ILE A 171 5.91 -11.65 15.42
N PHE A 172 6.91 -11.20 14.65
CA PHE A 172 6.76 -10.91 13.23
C PHE A 172 6.91 -12.20 12.43
N PHE A 173 5.84 -12.62 11.75
CA PHE A 173 5.81 -13.85 10.97
C PHE A 173 5.98 -13.56 9.48
N ASP A 174 7.19 -13.70 8.98
CA ASP A 174 7.56 -13.31 7.63
C ASP A 174 7.19 -14.34 6.56
N ASN A 175 7.11 -13.89 5.31
CA ASN A 175 6.70 -14.66 4.13
C ASN A 175 5.29 -15.25 4.26
N CYS A 176 4.36 -14.52 4.89
CA CYS A 176 2.96 -14.91 4.93
C CYS A 176 2.29 -14.69 3.57
N MET A 177 2.40 -15.69 2.69
CA MET A 177 1.95 -15.59 1.31
C MET A 177 1.19 -16.84 0.82
N ASN A 178 0.36 -16.61 -0.20
CA ASN A 178 -0.47 -17.62 -0.85
C ASN A 178 0.36 -18.52 -1.79
N TYR A 179 0.10 -19.82 -1.78
CA TYR A 179 0.65 -20.79 -2.73
C TYR A 179 -0.32 -21.92 -3.00
N ASP A 180 -0.46 -22.29 -4.27
CA ASP A 180 -1.31 -23.37 -4.72
C ASP A 180 -0.66 -24.75 -4.47
N CYS A 181 -0.84 -25.32 -3.27
CA CYS A 181 -0.23 -26.59 -2.85
C CYS A 181 -1.10 -27.81 -3.19
N HIS A 182 -0.52 -28.81 -3.86
CA HIS A 182 -1.14 -30.09 -4.25
C HIS A 182 -0.54 -31.29 -3.50
N CYS A 183 -0.15 -31.12 -2.22
CA CYS A 183 0.31 -32.23 -1.41
C CYS A 183 -0.85 -33.13 -0.94
N ALA A 184 -0.54 -34.36 -0.49
CA ALA A 184 -1.55 -35.33 -0.06
C ALA A 184 -2.49 -34.79 1.04
N GLU A 185 -1.96 -33.99 1.98
CA GLU A 185 -2.76 -33.35 3.02
C GLU A 185 -3.77 -32.34 2.44
N CYS A 186 -3.33 -31.50 1.49
CA CYS A 186 -4.22 -30.57 0.80
C CYS A 186 -5.32 -31.31 0.04
N HIS A 187 -4.99 -32.41 -0.66
CA HIS A 187 -5.99 -33.21 -1.38
C HIS A 187 -7.06 -33.78 -0.43
N ALA A 188 -6.66 -34.31 0.72
CA ALA A 188 -7.58 -34.89 1.69
C ALA A 188 -8.47 -33.81 2.31
N ARG A 189 -7.87 -32.75 2.83
CA ARG A 189 -8.59 -31.65 3.50
C ARG A 189 -9.48 -30.86 2.54
N PHE A 190 -9.08 -30.67 1.29
CA PHE A 190 -9.89 -29.93 0.32
C PHE A 190 -11.22 -30.65 0.01
N LYS A 191 -11.20 -31.99 -0.09
CA LYS A 191 -12.43 -32.79 -0.26
C LYS A 191 -13.39 -32.61 0.91
N GLU A 192 -12.88 -32.71 2.13
CA GLU A 192 -13.66 -32.50 3.34
C GLU A 192 -14.20 -31.07 3.45
N TYR A 193 -13.32 -30.08 3.23
CA TYR A 193 -13.68 -28.67 3.25
C TYR A 193 -14.79 -28.32 2.25
N THR A 194 -14.71 -28.85 1.02
CA THR A 194 -15.73 -28.59 0.01
C THR A 194 -17.05 -29.31 0.31
N ARG A 195 -16.99 -30.54 0.85
CA ARG A 195 -18.19 -31.24 1.33
C ARG A 195 -18.92 -30.44 2.40
N GLU A 196 -18.18 -29.89 3.36
CA GLU A 196 -18.76 -29.13 4.48
C GLU A 196 -19.26 -27.75 4.06
N LYS A 197 -18.44 -26.97 3.34
CA LYS A 197 -18.72 -25.56 3.05
C LYS A 197 -19.53 -25.35 1.77
N PHE A 198 -19.32 -26.20 0.76
CA PHE A 198 -19.97 -26.11 -0.54
C PHE A 198 -21.05 -27.18 -0.76
N GLY A 199 -21.21 -28.12 0.19
CA GLY A 199 -22.20 -29.19 0.12
C GLY A 199 -21.87 -30.27 -0.92
N ARG A 200 -20.64 -30.30 -1.45
CA ARG A 200 -20.17 -31.31 -2.41
C ARG A 200 -18.67 -31.52 -2.32
N GLU A 201 -18.23 -32.74 -2.55
CA GLU A 201 -16.80 -33.03 -2.67
C GLU A 201 -16.28 -32.55 -4.02
N MET A 202 -15.20 -31.77 -3.99
CA MET A 202 -14.41 -31.40 -5.16
C MET A 202 -13.03 -32.04 -5.08
N ALA A 203 -12.48 -32.42 -6.23
CA ALA A 203 -11.10 -32.85 -6.30
C ALA A 203 -10.18 -31.62 -6.39
N LEU A 204 -9.11 -31.60 -5.60
CA LEU A 204 -8.04 -30.62 -5.77
C LEU A 204 -7.28 -30.93 -7.06
N SER A 205 -7.83 -30.51 -8.19
CA SER A 205 -7.29 -30.82 -9.52
C SER A 205 -7.67 -29.71 -10.49
N PRO A 206 -6.73 -29.24 -11.34
CA PRO A 206 -7.05 -28.33 -12.45
C PRO A 206 -8.12 -28.89 -13.42
N SER A 207 -8.37 -30.20 -13.42
CA SER A 207 -9.39 -30.83 -14.25
C SER A 207 -10.80 -30.81 -13.66
N ASP A 208 -10.98 -30.42 -12.39
CA ASP A 208 -12.31 -30.32 -11.76
C ASP A 208 -13.18 -29.30 -12.51
N LYS A 209 -14.41 -29.70 -12.83
CA LYS A 209 -15.35 -28.91 -13.65
C LYS A 209 -16.43 -28.22 -12.81
N SER A 210 -16.34 -28.30 -11.49
CA SER A 210 -17.28 -27.61 -10.60
C SER A 210 -17.22 -26.09 -10.87
N PRO A 211 -18.36 -25.42 -11.04
CA PRO A 211 -18.40 -24.02 -11.49
C PRO A 211 -17.73 -23.03 -10.52
N ASP A 212 -17.63 -23.38 -9.25
CA ASP A 212 -17.04 -22.61 -8.15
C ASP A 212 -15.69 -23.17 -7.69
N TYR A 213 -15.11 -24.16 -8.39
CA TYR A 213 -13.86 -24.82 -7.98
C TYR A 213 -12.73 -23.83 -7.67
N LEU A 214 -12.49 -22.85 -8.56
CA LEU A 214 -11.42 -21.86 -8.37
C LEU A 214 -11.65 -20.98 -7.13
N PHE A 215 -12.91 -20.65 -6.85
CA PHE A 215 -13.28 -19.88 -5.67
C PHE A 215 -13.07 -20.70 -4.40
N ALA A 216 -13.61 -21.94 -4.39
CA ALA A 216 -13.44 -22.89 -3.29
C ALA A 216 -11.97 -23.16 -3.00
N ARG A 217 -11.15 -23.32 -4.04
CA ARG A 217 -9.70 -23.52 -3.95
C ARG A 217 -9.00 -22.40 -3.21
N ARG A 218 -9.24 -21.15 -3.61
CA ARG A 218 -8.57 -19.98 -3.03
C ARG A 218 -9.06 -19.67 -1.63
N MET A 219 -10.36 -19.88 -1.39
CA MET A 219 -10.93 -19.75 -0.05
C MET A 219 -10.36 -20.82 0.90
N PHE A 220 -10.19 -22.07 0.43
CA PHE A 220 -9.52 -23.13 1.20
C PHE A 220 -8.08 -22.76 1.56
N ASP A 221 -7.29 -22.22 0.62
CA ASP A 221 -5.93 -21.74 0.93
C ASP A 221 -5.93 -20.66 2.01
N ALA A 222 -6.88 -19.72 1.92
CA ALA A 222 -7.00 -18.62 2.87
C ALA A 222 -7.41 -19.13 4.26
N ASP A 223 -8.43 -19.99 4.33
CA ASP A 223 -8.91 -20.58 5.60
C ASP A 223 -7.86 -21.47 6.27
N GLU A 224 -7.06 -22.23 5.50
CA GLU A 224 -5.95 -23.01 6.07
C GLU A 224 -4.83 -22.12 6.63
N ALA A 225 -4.55 -20.97 6.01
CA ALA A 225 -3.63 -19.99 6.58
C ALA A 225 -4.19 -19.34 7.86
N VAL A 226 -5.49 -19.00 7.88
CA VAL A 226 -6.18 -18.49 9.08
C VAL A 226 -6.09 -19.52 10.21
N ARG A 227 -6.42 -20.79 9.92
CA ARG A 227 -6.32 -21.90 10.88
C ARG A 227 -4.89 -22.02 11.43
N PHE A 228 -3.89 -21.96 10.57
CA PHE A 228 -2.48 -22.03 10.96
C PHE A 228 -2.11 -20.97 12.01
N PHE A 229 -2.49 -19.70 11.81
CA PHE A 229 -2.19 -18.64 12.79
C PHE A 229 -3.06 -18.72 14.06
N GLN A 230 -4.30 -19.20 13.96
CA GLN A 230 -5.13 -19.49 15.14
C GLN A 230 -4.55 -20.64 15.99
N GLU A 231 -3.95 -21.65 15.37
CA GLU A 231 -3.22 -22.71 16.07
C GLU A 231 -1.95 -22.18 16.76
N ILE A 232 -1.22 -21.26 16.13
CA ILE A 232 -0.08 -20.57 16.76
C ILE A 232 -0.55 -19.76 17.96
N ARG A 233 -1.65 -19.00 17.84
CA ARG A 233 -2.26 -18.28 18.97
C ARG A 233 -2.55 -19.21 20.13
N ARG A 234 -3.23 -20.32 19.86
CA ARG A 234 -3.61 -21.29 20.90
C ARG A 234 -2.36 -21.86 21.57
N HIS A 235 -1.32 -22.17 20.80
CA HIS A 235 -0.05 -22.64 21.34
C HIS A 235 0.63 -21.60 22.24
N LEU A 236 0.66 -20.33 21.84
CA LEU A 236 1.18 -19.22 22.66
C LEU A 236 0.42 -19.10 23.99
N ASN A 237 -0.92 -19.05 23.95
CA ASN A 237 -1.74 -18.88 25.15
C ASN A 237 -1.67 -20.10 26.10
N THR A 238 -1.42 -21.31 25.58
CA THR A 238 -1.41 -22.54 26.39
C THR A 238 -0.05 -22.91 26.96
N ARG A 239 1.04 -22.65 26.24
CA ARG A 239 2.41 -23.00 26.67
C ARG A 239 3.23 -21.83 27.18
N HIS A 240 2.86 -20.61 26.79
CA HIS A 240 3.58 -19.40 27.16
C HIS A 240 2.63 -18.45 27.89
N ARG A 241 2.89 -17.16 27.79
CA ARG A 241 2.05 -16.13 28.39
C ARG A 241 0.96 -15.69 27.40
N GLU A 242 -0.20 -15.36 27.94
CA GLU A 242 -1.20 -14.59 27.20
C GLU A 242 -0.63 -13.20 26.84
N GLY A 243 -1.09 -12.65 25.70
CA GLY A 243 -0.75 -11.29 25.28
C GLY A 243 0.47 -11.15 24.38
N ILE A 244 1.16 -12.23 23.99
CA ILE A 244 2.13 -12.18 22.88
C ILE A 244 1.37 -12.01 21.56
N LEU A 245 1.60 -10.90 20.87
CA LEU A 245 0.85 -10.56 19.65
C LEU A 245 1.43 -11.21 18.38
N ILE A 246 0.57 -11.67 17.48
CA ILE A 246 0.95 -12.23 16.17
C ILE A 246 0.85 -11.13 15.12
N SER A 247 1.94 -10.91 14.40
CA SER A 247 2.04 -9.92 13.32
C SER A 247 2.63 -10.58 12.08
N PRO A 248 1.83 -11.24 11.24
CA PRO A 248 2.33 -11.77 9.99
C PRO A 248 2.69 -10.62 9.05
N ASN A 249 3.72 -10.79 8.24
CA ASN A 249 4.05 -9.92 7.13
C ASN A 249 2.99 -10.11 6.03
N ILE A 250 2.00 -9.22 5.98
CA ILE A 250 0.85 -9.35 5.09
C ILE A 250 0.90 -8.26 4.03
N GLY A 251 0.98 -8.63 2.75
CA GLY A 251 0.79 -7.68 1.66
C GLY A 251 -0.69 -7.31 1.55
N ILE A 252 -1.17 -6.29 2.24
CA ILE A 252 -2.60 -5.89 2.29
C ILE A 252 -3.02 -5.13 1.04
N GLY A 253 -4.33 -5.16 0.74
CA GLY A 253 -4.89 -4.62 -0.50
C GLY A 253 -4.96 -5.65 -1.64
N TYR A 254 -4.99 -6.93 -1.26
CA TYR A 254 -5.29 -8.05 -2.13
C TYR A 254 -6.31 -8.93 -1.40
N GLY A 255 -7.27 -9.52 -2.12
CA GLY A 255 -8.34 -10.33 -1.53
C GLY A 255 -7.86 -11.39 -0.53
N TRP A 256 -6.81 -12.15 -0.85
CA TRP A 256 -6.30 -13.19 0.05
C TRP A 256 -5.81 -12.65 1.40
N SER A 257 -4.95 -11.64 1.38
CA SER A 257 -4.37 -11.05 2.59
C SER A 257 -5.40 -10.29 3.41
N SER A 258 -6.24 -9.48 2.78
CA SER A 258 -7.34 -8.78 3.45
C SER A 258 -8.30 -9.76 4.10
N TYR A 259 -8.57 -10.91 3.47
CA TYR A 259 -9.40 -11.97 4.05
C TYR A 259 -8.77 -12.58 5.31
N LEU A 260 -7.46 -12.87 5.30
CA LEU A 260 -6.75 -13.38 6.48
C LEU A 260 -6.88 -12.42 7.67
N VAL A 261 -6.70 -11.12 7.42
CA VAL A 261 -6.83 -10.08 8.43
C VAL A 261 -8.25 -10.06 9.00
N ASN A 262 -9.25 -10.06 8.12
CA ASN A 262 -10.67 -10.04 8.47
C ASN A 262 -11.09 -11.26 9.31
N ARG A 263 -10.51 -12.43 9.04
CA ARG A 263 -10.77 -13.67 9.79
C ARG A 263 -9.90 -13.84 11.05
N GLY A 264 -9.17 -12.80 11.46
CA GLY A 264 -8.46 -12.76 12.74
C GLY A 264 -7.12 -13.50 12.77
N ALA A 265 -6.46 -13.67 11.62
CA ALA A 265 -5.12 -14.26 11.56
C ALA A 265 -4.02 -13.36 12.17
N THR A 266 -4.32 -12.08 12.44
CA THR A 266 -3.37 -11.07 12.91
C THR A 266 -3.91 -10.25 14.07
N ASP A 267 -3.01 -9.80 14.97
CA ASP A 267 -3.30 -8.73 15.96
C ASP A 267 -2.73 -7.37 15.55
N LEU A 268 -1.58 -7.38 14.87
CA LEU A 268 -0.88 -6.19 14.40
C LEU A 268 -0.71 -6.31 12.89
N VAL A 269 -1.35 -5.39 12.17
CA VAL A 269 -1.56 -5.44 10.74
C VAL A 269 -0.36 -4.77 10.06
N PHE A 270 0.76 -5.48 9.96
CA PHE A 270 2.02 -4.93 9.42
C PHE A 270 2.28 -5.43 8.00
N ILE A 271 2.58 -4.47 7.13
CA ILE A 271 2.67 -4.63 5.69
C ILE A 271 4.10 -4.30 5.26
N GLU A 272 4.70 -5.14 4.44
CA GLU A 272 5.94 -4.81 3.75
C GLU A 272 5.66 -4.15 2.40
N GLU A 273 6.13 -2.91 2.26
CA GLU A 273 6.06 -2.09 1.04
C GLU A 273 7.48 -1.59 0.73
N GLY A 274 8.42 -2.54 0.61
CA GLY A 274 9.86 -2.29 0.49
C GLY A 274 10.33 -1.51 -0.74
N PHE A 275 9.41 -1.13 -1.63
CA PHE A 275 9.67 -0.35 -2.84
C PHE A 275 8.72 0.85 -3.01
N THR A 276 7.96 1.18 -1.96
CA THR A 276 7.00 2.27 -1.93
C THR A 276 7.39 3.27 -0.84
N PHE A 277 7.55 4.54 -1.23
CA PHE A 277 7.91 5.62 -0.31
C PHE A 277 7.31 6.95 -0.83
N PRO A 278 6.73 7.81 0.03
CA PRO A 278 6.22 9.11 -0.40
C PRO A 278 7.38 10.13 -0.54
N PRO A 279 7.34 11.05 -1.51
CA PRO A 279 6.20 11.42 -2.34
C PRO A 279 6.06 10.60 -3.63
N PHE A 280 6.92 9.61 -3.88
CA PHE A 280 6.94 8.84 -5.13
C PHE A 280 5.72 7.95 -5.29
N GLU A 281 5.23 7.39 -4.18
CA GLU A 281 3.95 6.68 -4.12
C GLU A 281 3.27 6.96 -2.77
N SER A 282 1.98 7.28 -2.80
CA SER A 282 1.17 7.52 -1.60
C SER A 282 0.94 6.22 -0.84
N THR A 283 1.16 6.24 0.48
CA THR A 283 0.97 5.09 1.37
C THR A 283 -0.43 5.05 2.00
N VAL A 284 -1.24 6.09 1.79
CA VAL A 284 -2.54 6.30 2.44
C VAL A 284 -3.52 5.16 2.20
N LEU A 285 -3.66 4.72 0.94
CA LEU A 285 -4.63 3.69 0.58
C LEU A 285 -4.36 2.38 1.33
N LYS A 286 -3.09 1.99 1.46
CA LYS A 286 -2.70 0.77 2.17
C LYS A 286 -3.03 0.81 3.66
N TYR A 287 -2.86 1.97 4.32
CA TYR A 287 -3.34 2.15 5.69
C TYR A 287 -4.85 1.96 5.79
N LYS A 288 -5.63 2.63 4.92
CA LYS A 288 -7.09 2.52 4.92
C LYS A 288 -7.58 1.10 4.64
N LEU A 289 -6.94 0.36 3.74
CA LEU A 289 -7.25 -1.04 3.46
C LEU A 289 -6.98 -1.94 4.67
N GLY A 290 -5.85 -1.75 5.36
CA GLY A 290 -5.55 -2.49 6.59
C GLY A 290 -6.52 -2.17 7.72
N LEU A 291 -6.94 -0.92 7.85
CA LEU A 291 -7.90 -0.47 8.87
C LEU A 291 -9.28 -1.06 8.59
N ALA A 292 -9.73 -1.07 7.33
CA ALA A 292 -10.98 -1.69 6.91
C ALA A 292 -10.96 -3.20 7.18
N ALA A 293 -9.96 -3.92 6.65
CA ALA A 293 -9.88 -5.37 6.78
C ALA A 293 -9.77 -5.86 8.23
N SER A 294 -9.17 -5.05 9.11
CA SER A 294 -9.03 -5.40 10.54
C SER A 294 -10.11 -4.81 11.44
N HIS A 295 -11.04 -4.03 10.88
CA HIS A 295 -12.00 -3.21 11.61
C HIS A 295 -11.35 -2.28 12.65
N GLY A 296 -10.14 -1.78 12.35
CA GLY A 296 -9.46 -0.76 13.14
C GLY A 296 -8.31 -1.25 14.04
N LYS A 297 -7.68 -2.38 13.76
CA LYS A 297 -6.42 -2.71 14.46
C LYS A 297 -5.31 -1.74 14.05
N THR A 298 -4.21 -1.77 14.79
CA THR A 298 -3.00 -1.01 14.42
C THR A 298 -2.47 -1.50 13.08
N VAL A 299 -2.29 -0.56 12.15
CA VAL A 299 -1.72 -0.82 10.82
C VAL A 299 -0.34 -0.18 10.70
N GLY A 300 0.62 -0.96 10.25
CA GLY A 300 2.02 -0.57 10.08
C GLY A 300 2.50 -0.82 8.65
N GLN A 301 3.35 0.06 8.10
CA GLN A 301 4.01 -0.17 6.80
C GLN A 301 5.53 -0.08 6.93
N LEU A 302 6.25 -1.07 6.40
CA LEU A 302 7.70 -1.07 6.22
C LEU A 302 8.00 -0.51 4.83
N LEU A 303 8.54 0.70 4.77
CA LEU A 303 8.68 1.48 3.55
C LEU A 303 10.10 1.45 3.00
N GLY A 304 10.26 1.33 1.68
CA GLY A 304 11.55 1.43 1.01
C GLY A 304 11.47 2.26 -0.27
N LEU A 305 12.59 2.88 -0.66
CA LEU A 305 12.63 3.66 -1.90
C LEU A 305 12.34 2.76 -3.13
N PRO A 306 11.67 3.29 -4.17
CA PRO A 306 11.55 2.61 -5.46
C PRO A 306 12.90 2.08 -5.95
N GLN A 307 12.93 0.86 -6.51
CA GLN A 307 14.18 0.12 -6.75
C GLN A 307 15.26 0.93 -7.49
N GLY A 308 14.90 1.57 -8.61
CA GLY A 308 15.83 2.39 -9.40
C GLY A 308 16.36 3.60 -8.62
N LEU A 309 15.47 4.33 -7.94
CA LEU A 309 15.83 5.48 -7.12
C LEU A 309 16.73 5.08 -5.94
N ARG A 310 16.44 3.94 -5.31
CA ARG A 310 17.24 3.39 -4.22
C ARG A 310 18.68 3.12 -4.64
N ARG A 311 18.89 2.55 -5.83
CA ARG A 311 20.25 2.31 -6.36
C ARG A 311 20.96 3.62 -6.72
N GLN A 312 20.26 4.58 -7.31
CA GLN A 312 20.81 5.90 -7.63
C GLN A 312 21.24 6.67 -6.37
N ARG A 313 20.52 6.48 -5.26
CA ARG A 313 20.83 7.11 -3.98
C ARG A 313 21.70 6.23 -3.06
N ALA A 314 22.21 5.09 -3.53
CA ALA A 314 22.99 4.19 -2.70
C ALA A 314 24.31 4.86 -2.29
N LEU A 315 24.51 5.02 -0.98
CA LEU A 315 25.73 5.56 -0.36
C LEU A 315 26.75 4.46 -0.06
N ALA A 316 26.29 3.22 0.06
CA ALA A 316 27.13 2.05 0.29
C ALA A 316 26.49 0.79 -0.30
N LEU A 317 27.32 -0.11 -0.82
CA LEU A 317 26.92 -1.40 -1.37
C LEU A 317 27.48 -2.55 -0.51
N ASP A 318 26.73 -3.63 -0.44
CA ASP A 318 27.15 -4.90 0.14
C ASP A 318 26.27 -6.01 -0.45
N GLU A 319 26.87 -6.94 -1.19
CA GLU A 319 26.20 -8.08 -1.84
C GLU A 319 25.37 -8.94 -0.86
N LYS A 320 25.67 -8.89 0.44
CA LYS A 320 24.97 -9.64 1.49
C LYS A 320 23.69 -8.96 1.97
N HIS A 321 23.45 -7.70 1.58
CA HIS A 321 22.29 -6.91 1.94
C HIS A 321 21.19 -6.96 0.88
N GLU A 322 20.01 -6.43 1.23
CA GLU A 322 18.84 -6.41 0.36
C GLU A 322 19.17 -5.72 -0.98
N MET A 323 19.08 -6.47 -2.08
CA MET A 323 19.42 -5.99 -3.43
C MET A 323 20.85 -5.44 -3.57
N GLY A 324 21.78 -5.86 -2.72
CA GLY A 324 23.17 -5.38 -2.75
C GLY A 324 23.40 -3.98 -2.18
N ILE A 325 22.38 -3.35 -1.57
CA ILE A 325 22.44 -1.97 -1.09
C ILE A 325 22.53 -1.97 0.44
N LEU A 326 23.64 -1.47 0.97
CA LEU A 326 23.82 -1.31 2.40
C LEU A 326 23.05 -0.08 2.88
N GLU A 327 23.25 1.09 2.27
CA GLU A 327 22.61 2.34 2.68
C GLU A 327 22.24 3.19 1.47
N ALA A 328 21.08 3.83 1.51
CA ALA A 328 20.64 4.81 0.52
C ALA A 328 20.24 6.14 1.19
N PHE A 329 20.52 7.24 0.50
CA PHE A 329 20.17 8.58 0.93
C PHE A 329 18.65 8.80 0.90
N VAL A 330 18.12 9.36 1.98
CA VAL A 330 16.73 9.80 2.12
C VAL A 330 16.74 11.19 2.71
N TYR A 331 15.90 12.08 2.18
CA TYR A 331 15.81 13.44 2.71
C TYR A 331 15.03 13.48 4.04
N PRO A 332 15.35 14.43 4.94
CA PRO A 332 14.58 14.66 6.15
C PRO A 332 13.09 14.91 5.87
N GLU A 333 12.77 15.65 4.80
CA GLU A 333 11.40 15.95 4.38
C GLU A 333 10.62 14.72 3.91
N GLU A 334 11.29 13.75 3.29
CA GLU A 334 10.67 12.48 2.88
C GLU A 334 10.28 11.64 4.11
N HIS A 335 11.12 11.62 5.16
CA HIS A 335 10.76 11.01 6.44
C HIS A 335 9.57 11.72 7.12
N LYS A 336 9.53 13.06 7.10
CA LYS A 336 8.40 13.85 7.63
C LYS A 336 7.11 13.49 6.90
N LEU A 337 7.14 13.39 5.57
CA LEU A 337 5.96 13.05 4.77
C LEU A 337 5.47 11.63 5.05
N ALA A 338 6.37 10.64 5.15
CA ALA A 338 6.00 9.27 5.49
C ALA A 338 5.29 9.19 6.86
N LEU A 339 5.78 9.92 7.87
CA LEU A 339 5.14 10.02 9.18
C LEU A 339 3.82 10.80 9.11
N ALA A 340 3.72 11.84 8.29
CA ALA A 340 2.50 12.61 8.08
C ALA A 340 1.36 11.75 7.52
N GLU A 341 1.62 10.93 6.50
CA GLU A 341 0.63 10.02 5.91
C GLU A 341 0.18 8.96 6.92
N ALA A 342 1.11 8.39 7.70
CA ALA A 342 0.80 7.46 8.78
C ALA A 342 -0.10 8.12 9.85
N MET A 343 0.29 9.30 10.34
CA MET A 343 -0.49 10.05 11.33
C MET A 343 -1.88 10.44 10.82
N ALA A 344 -1.99 10.90 9.58
CA ALA A 344 -3.25 11.31 8.97
C ALA A 344 -4.27 10.16 8.87
N THR A 345 -3.79 8.92 8.81
CA THR A 345 -4.60 7.70 8.75
C THR A 345 -4.64 6.93 10.07
N ASN A 346 -3.99 7.45 11.12
CA ASN A 346 -3.85 6.79 12.42
C ASN A 346 -3.09 5.45 12.38
N GLY A 347 -2.18 5.31 11.41
CA GLY A 347 -1.25 4.20 11.26
C GLY A 347 0.14 4.49 11.86
N THR A 348 1.10 3.59 11.58
CA THR A 348 2.52 3.74 11.92
C THR A 348 3.38 3.28 10.74
N ASN A 349 4.62 3.76 10.63
CA ASN A 349 5.59 3.22 9.67
C ASN A 349 6.90 2.84 10.35
N CYS A 350 7.68 2.03 9.65
CA CYS A 350 9.13 1.96 9.79
C CYS A 350 9.74 1.97 8.36
N VAL A 351 11.05 2.15 8.25
CA VAL A 351 11.74 2.13 6.95
C VAL A 351 12.56 0.85 6.76
N SER A 352 12.82 0.48 5.50
CA SER A 352 13.57 -0.69 5.03
C SER A 352 15.06 -0.68 5.46
N PHE A 353 15.71 -1.84 5.35
CA PHE A 353 17.08 -2.13 5.78
C PHE A 353 18.14 -1.26 5.13
N ALA A 354 17.87 -0.81 3.90
CA ALA A 354 18.75 0.10 3.19
C ALA A 354 18.64 1.55 3.68
N LEU A 355 17.71 1.90 4.59
CA LEU A 355 17.40 3.28 4.98
C LEU A 355 17.81 3.58 6.44
N ARG A 356 18.12 4.84 6.72
CA ARG A 356 18.96 5.22 7.86
C ARG A 356 18.38 5.00 9.25
N GLU A 357 17.06 4.95 9.39
CA GLU A 357 16.41 4.75 10.70
C GLU A 357 16.88 3.47 11.40
N GLN A 358 17.26 2.46 10.60
CA GLN A 358 17.71 1.16 11.05
C GLN A 358 19.15 1.11 11.55
N LYS A 359 19.87 2.23 11.62
CA LYS A 359 21.31 2.21 11.97
C LYS A 359 21.71 3.37 12.87
N ILE A 360 20.74 4.10 13.43
CA ILE A 360 20.97 5.38 14.12
C ILE A 360 21.99 5.18 15.26
N THR A 361 23.10 5.92 15.23
CA THR A 361 24.18 5.85 16.23
C THR A 361 24.52 7.22 16.80
N ALA A 362 25.33 7.25 17.86
CA ALA A 362 25.86 8.50 18.41
C ALA A 362 26.88 9.20 17.49
N ASN A 363 27.48 8.46 16.54
CA ASN A 363 28.53 8.95 15.64
C ASN A 363 27.99 9.29 14.23
N ASP A 364 26.68 9.48 14.13
CA ASP A 364 25.99 9.79 12.88
C ASP A 364 26.55 11.06 12.22
N ALA A 365 26.78 10.99 10.91
CA ALA A 365 27.16 12.14 10.09
C ALA A 365 26.05 13.22 10.08
N PRO A 366 26.36 14.49 9.75
CA PRO A 366 25.38 15.58 9.83
C PRO A 366 24.02 15.30 9.14
N TYR A 367 24.01 14.76 7.92
CA TYR A 367 22.75 14.42 7.22
C TYR A 367 21.94 13.31 7.94
N GLN A 368 22.62 12.37 8.58
CA GLN A 368 21.99 11.28 9.34
C GLN A 368 21.34 11.84 10.61
N VAL A 369 21.99 12.80 11.26
CA VAL A 369 21.40 13.57 12.38
C VAL A 369 20.14 14.31 11.92
N GLN A 370 20.16 14.97 10.76
CA GLN A 370 18.98 15.67 10.22
C GLN A 370 17.78 14.73 10.01
N ASN A 371 18.01 13.51 9.50
CA ASN A 371 16.96 12.50 9.35
C ASN A 371 16.37 12.09 10.71
N ARG A 372 17.21 11.88 11.72
CA ARG A 372 16.76 11.61 13.09
C ARG A 372 15.92 12.75 13.67
N GLU A 373 16.36 14.00 13.49
CA GLU A 373 15.63 15.17 13.97
C GLU A 373 14.27 15.33 13.29
N ALA A 374 14.17 15.02 12.00
CA ALA A 374 12.90 14.99 11.28
C ALA A 374 11.93 13.94 11.85
N ILE A 375 12.41 12.72 12.11
CA ILE A 375 11.62 11.65 12.72
C ILE A 375 11.17 12.04 14.13
N HIS A 376 12.07 12.59 14.95
CA HIS A 376 11.77 13.08 16.29
C HIS A 376 10.69 14.16 16.27
N GLN A 377 10.82 15.18 15.41
CA GLN A 377 9.90 16.32 15.34
C GLN A 377 8.44 15.87 15.15
N TYR A 378 8.20 14.94 14.22
CA TYR A 378 6.85 14.45 13.91
C TYR A 378 6.35 13.48 14.98
N SER A 379 7.21 12.60 15.49
CA SER A 379 6.87 11.68 16.57
C SER A 379 6.53 12.42 17.87
N ALA A 380 7.29 13.46 18.22
CA ALA A 380 7.03 14.32 19.38
C ALA A 380 5.76 15.16 19.20
N PHE A 381 5.46 15.62 17.97
CA PHE A 381 4.19 16.28 17.68
C PHE A 381 3.01 15.31 17.90
N HIS A 382 3.11 14.08 17.39
CA HIS A 382 2.11 13.03 17.58
C HIS A 382 1.90 12.73 19.07
N GLN A 383 2.97 12.47 19.82
CA GLN A 383 2.91 12.17 21.27
C GLN A 383 2.26 13.29 22.08
N ARG A 384 2.59 14.57 21.80
CA ARG A 384 1.96 15.72 22.46
C ARG A 384 0.45 15.82 22.21
N HIS A 385 -0.04 15.23 21.12
CA HIS A 385 -1.44 15.27 20.70
C HIS A 385 -2.11 13.88 20.76
N LEU A 386 -1.49 12.92 21.43
CA LEU A 386 -1.93 11.52 21.49
C LEU A 386 -3.42 11.30 21.83
N PRO A 387 -4.08 12.10 22.70
CA PRO A 387 -5.52 11.97 22.92
C PRO A 387 -6.41 12.17 21.67
N LEU A 388 -5.89 12.83 20.63
CA LEU A 388 -6.58 13.00 19.34
C LEU A 388 -6.36 11.81 18.40
N PHE A 389 -5.35 10.96 18.66
CA PHE A 389 -4.99 9.81 17.83
C PHE A 389 -5.40 8.48 18.47
N ASP A 390 -5.31 8.32 19.80
CA ASP A 390 -5.69 7.07 20.51
C ASP A 390 -7.08 6.61 20.10
N ARG A 391 -7.14 5.52 19.32
CA ARG A 391 -8.36 4.94 18.78
C ARG A 391 -9.33 5.99 18.22
N ALA A 392 -8.79 7.03 17.59
CA ALA A 392 -9.59 7.98 16.85
C ALA A 392 -10.40 7.24 15.79
N GLN A 393 -11.67 7.61 15.67
CA GLN A 393 -12.62 7.01 14.75
C GLN A 393 -12.69 7.82 13.47
N PRO A 394 -12.99 7.20 12.33
CA PRO A 394 -13.11 7.95 11.09
C PRO A 394 -14.34 8.85 11.14
N ALA A 395 -14.25 9.99 10.43
CA ALA A 395 -15.32 10.98 10.39
C ALA A 395 -15.77 11.33 8.97
N ALA A 396 -15.16 10.73 7.94
CA ALA A 396 -15.60 10.91 6.56
C ALA A 396 -17.02 10.36 6.35
N ARG A 397 -17.82 11.04 5.52
CA ARG A 397 -19.20 10.64 5.16
C ARG A 397 -19.27 9.94 3.80
N VAL A 398 -18.13 9.73 3.16
CA VAL A 398 -17.97 8.98 1.91
C VAL A 398 -17.16 7.72 2.20
N ALA A 399 -17.56 6.58 1.64
CA ALA A 399 -16.75 5.37 1.69
C ALA A 399 -16.63 4.69 0.32
N VAL A 400 -15.53 3.96 0.14
CA VAL A 400 -15.29 3.06 -0.99
C VAL A 400 -15.19 1.63 -0.46
N VAL A 401 -15.90 0.69 -1.07
CA VAL A 401 -15.86 -0.72 -0.63
C VAL A 401 -14.70 -1.45 -1.29
N HIS A 402 -13.82 -2.05 -0.49
CA HIS A 402 -12.88 -3.07 -0.94
C HIS A 402 -13.59 -4.42 -0.94
N ALA A 403 -13.79 -4.99 -2.13
CA ALA A 403 -14.48 -6.26 -2.31
C ALA A 403 -13.57 -7.47 -2.03
N VAL A 404 -13.21 -7.70 -0.76
CA VAL A 404 -12.29 -8.74 -0.30
C VAL A 404 -12.71 -10.14 -0.76
N VAL A 405 -13.99 -10.48 -0.60
CA VAL A 405 -14.53 -11.80 -0.97
C VAL A 405 -14.59 -11.95 -2.48
N THR A 406 -14.96 -10.88 -3.20
CA THR A 406 -14.94 -10.91 -4.67
C THR A 406 -13.54 -11.12 -5.22
N GLU A 407 -12.53 -10.45 -4.65
CA GLU A 407 -11.12 -10.57 -5.06
C GLU A 407 -10.53 -11.96 -4.86
N LEU A 408 -11.03 -12.73 -3.88
CA LEU A 408 -10.67 -14.14 -3.77
C LEU A 408 -11.05 -14.87 -5.05
N GLY A 409 -12.22 -14.63 -5.63
CA GLY A 409 -12.73 -15.34 -6.81
C GLY A 409 -12.28 -14.77 -8.15
N ARG A 410 -12.25 -13.45 -8.26
CA ARG A 410 -12.10 -12.72 -9.52
C ARG A 410 -10.87 -11.83 -9.46
N TYR A 411 -10.00 -11.99 -10.46
CA TYR A 411 -8.86 -11.09 -10.61
C TYR A 411 -9.34 -9.72 -11.12
N ASN A 412 -8.65 -8.64 -10.72
CA ASN A 412 -8.73 -7.28 -11.30
C ASN A 412 -9.84 -6.31 -10.82
N THR A 413 -10.46 -6.50 -9.65
CA THR A 413 -11.35 -5.48 -9.06
C THR A 413 -10.59 -4.29 -8.45
N ARG A 414 -9.31 -4.48 -8.11
CA ARG A 414 -8.44 -3.48 -7.49
C ARG A 414 -8.29 -2.21 -8.31
N THR A 415 -8.32 -2.32 -9.64
CA THR A 415 -8.20 -1.17 -10.54
C THR A 415 -9.33 -0.17 -10.27
N ALA A 416 -10.59 -0.62 -10.22
CA ALA A 416 -11.73 0.26 -9.95
C ALA A 416 -11.68 0.90 -8.56
N LEU A 417 -11.20 0.16 -7.54
CA LEU A 417 -10.95 0.70 -6.19
C LEU A 417 -9.90 1.82 -6.20
N GLN A 418 -8.77 1.61 -6.88
CA GLN A 418 -7.71 2.61 -7.01
C GLN A 418 -8.17 3.84 -7.80
N GLN A 419 -8.96 3.64 -8.85
CA GLN A 419 -9.52 4.74 -9.64
C GLN A 419 -10.47 5.61 -8.82
N ALA A 420 -11.38 4.99 -8.08
CA ALA A 420 -12.33 5.69 -7.21
C ALA A 420 -11.62 6.50 -6.12
N THR A 421 -10.64 5.90 -5.44
CA THR A 421 -9.89 6.54 -4.35
C THR A 421 -9.02 7.69 -4.86
N ARG A 422 -8.29 7.52 -5.97
CA ARG A 422 -7.55 8.61 -6.63
C ARG A 422 -8.45 9.75 -7.08
N ALA A 423 -9.64 9.47 -7.60
CA ALA A 423 -10.61 10.50 -8.00
C ALA A 423 -11.09 11.33 -6.80
N LEU A 424 -11.36 10.68 -5.66
CA LEU A 424 -11.73 11.34 -4.40
C LEU A 424 -10.59 12.21 -3.86
N GLU A 425 -9.35 11.71 -3.88
CA GLU A 425 -8.16 12.45 -3.43
C GLU A 425 -7.95 13.72 -4.27
N ARG A 426 -8.02 13.62 -5.61
CA ARG A 426 -7.91 14.80 -6.48
C ARG A 426 -9.06 15.80 -6.32
N ALA A 427 -10.25 15.32 -5.92
CA ALA A 427 -11.39 16.18 -5.60
C ALA A 427 -11.32 16.75 -4.17
N GLY A 428 -10.31 16.38 -3.38
CA GLY A 428 -10.13 16.79 -2.00
C GLY A 428 -11.20 16.24 -1.05
N VAL A 429 -11.94 15.20 -1.44
CA VAL A 429 -13.04 14.62 -0.65
C VAL A 429 -12.47 13.55 0.29
N PRO A 430 -12.52 13.74 1.62
CA PRO A 430 -12.12 12.72 2.57
C PRO A 430 -13.06 11.51 2.47
N TYR A 431 -12.48 10.32 2.50
CA TYR A 431 -13.19 9.06 2.37
C TYR A 431 -12.63 8.01 3.32
N GLU A 432 -13.42 6.97 3.61
CA GLU A 432 -12.91 5.75 4.21
C GLU A 432 -13.00 4.56 3.26
N VAL A 433 -12.28 3.49 3.60
CA VAL A 433 -12.46 2.19 2.98
C VAL A 433 -13.27 1.30 3.92
N LEU A 434 -14.20 0.56 3.36
CA LEU A 434 -14.98 -0.49 4.02
C LEU A 434 -14.68 -1.84 3.39
N VAL A 435 -14.88 -2.92 4.13
CA VAL A 435 -14.98 -4.28 3.56
C VAL A 435 -16.44 -4.72 3.52
N GLU A 436 -16.76 -5.82 2.83
CA GLU A 436 -18.14 -6.29 2.73
C GLU A 436 -18.77 -6.56 4.11
N GLU A 437 -17.97 -7.00 5.09
CA GLU A 437 -18.37 -7.18 6.51
C GLU A 437 -18.84 -5.90 7.20
N ASP A 438 -18.47 -4.73 6.68
CA ASP A 438 -18.90 -3.44 7.23
C ASP A 438 -20.25 -2.96 6.64
N LEU A 439 -20.83 -3.69 5.69
CA LEU A 439 -22.10 -3.36 5.05
C LEU A 439 -23.31 -3.76 5.92
N GLU A 440 -23.29 -3.26 7.16
CA GLU A 440 -24.32 -3.51 8.18
C GLU A 440 -25.10 -2.21 8.48
N PRO A 441 -26.38 -2.29 8.88
CA PRO A 441 -27.25 -1.11 9.03
C PRO A 441 -26.67 0.00 9.92
N GLU A 442 -26.08 -0.38 11.06
CA GLU A 442 -25.48 0.55 12.02
C GLU A 442 -24.29 1.30 11.43
N GLN A 443 -23.54 0.65 10.54
CA GLN A 443 -22.35 1.21 9.93
C GLN A 443 -22.72 2.08 8.73
N LEU A 444 -23.64 1.61 7.88
CA LEU A 444 -24.11 2.31 6.69
C LEU A 444 -24.71 3.70 6.99
N ARG A 445 -25.40 3.88 8.13
CA ARG A 445 -25.98 5.19 8.51
C ARG A 445 -24.91 6.30 8.72
N HIS A 446 -23.66 5.92 8.94
CA HIS A 446 -22.54 6.85 9.05
C HIS A 446 -22.12 7.43 7.70
N TYR A 447 -22.57 6.85 6.60
CA TYR A 447 -22.23 7.28 5.27
C TYR A 447 -23.40 7.94 4.56
N ARG A 448 -23.10 9.00 3.81
CA ARG A 448 -24.03 9.62 2.85
C ARG A 448 -23.86 9.01 1.47
N LEU A 449 -22.63 8.65 1.11
CA LEU A 449 -22.25 8.17 -0.20
C LEU A 449 -21.37 6.92 -0.07
N LEU A 450 -21.69 5.89 -0.84
CA LEU A 450 -20.82 4.71 -1.02
C LEU A 450 -20.43 4.55 -2.48
N ILE A 451 -19.18 4.20 -2.73
CA ILE A 451 -18.67 3.79 -4.05
C ILE A 451 -18.36 2.29 -3.98
N LEU A 452 -18.97 1.49 -4.86
CA LEU A 452 -18.87 0.04 -4.88
C LEU A 452 -18.16 -0.41 -6.16
N PRO A 453 -16.83 -0.56 -6.13
CA PRO A 453 -16.05 -1.11 -7.22
C PRO A 453 -16.13 -2.64 -7.28
N GLU A 454 -16.81 -3.17 -8.29
CA GLU A 454 -16.87 -4.60 -8.64
C GLU A 454 -17.22 -5.52 -7.46
N VAL A 455 -18.24 -5.15 -6.66
CA VAL A 455 -18.71 -5.95 -5.51
C VAL A 455 -19.62 -7.08 -5.98
N TYR A 456 -19.04 -8.05 -6.71
CA TYR A 456 -19.77 -9.15 -7.35
C TYR A 456 -20.37 -10.15 -6.34
N CYS A 457 -19.58 -10.56 -5.33
CA CYS A 457 -20.00 -11.48 -4.28
C CYS A 457 -20.54 -10.72 -3.07
N LEU A 458 -21.83 -10.85 -2.77
CA LEU A 458 -22.46 -10.24 -1.60
C LEU A 458 -23.63 -11.10 -1.11
N ASN A 459 -23.67 -11.43 0.18
CA ASN A 459 -24.74 -12.21 0.77
C ASN A 459 -26.07 -11.43 0.82
N ARG A 460 -27.18 -12.13 1.08
CA ARG A 460 -28.52 -11.53 1.03
C ARG A 460 -28.76 -10.51 2.13
N GLU A 461 -28.20 -10.74 3.30
CA GLU A 461 -28.34 -9.88 4.47
C GLU A 461 -27.73 -8.50 4.20
N ARG A 462 -26.51 -8.45 3.64
CA ARG A 462 -25.84 -7.20 3.27
C ARG A 462 -26.52 -6.51 2.09
N CYS A 463 -27.05 -7.28 1.14
CA CYS A 463 -27.88 -6.71 0.07
C CYS A 463 -29.10 -6.00 0.64
N GLN A 464 -29.81 -6.62 1.60
CA GLN A 464 -30.96 -6.02 2.27
C GLN A 464 -30.55 -4.76 3.05
N ALA A 465 -29.44 -4.79 3.79
CA ALA A 465 -28.93 -3.62 4.49
C ALA A 465 -28.64 -2.44 3.53
N LEU A 466 -28.02 -2.72 2.38
CA LEU A 466 -27.75 -1.71 1.35
C LEU A 466 -29.06 -1.16 0.73
N GLU A 467 -30.03 -2.03 0.44
CA GLU A 467 -31.35 -1.64 -0.07
C GLU A 467 -32.11 -0.75 0.92
N GLU A 468 -32.10 -1.10 2.21
CA GLU A 468 -32.76 -0.30 3.25
C GLU A 468 -32.08 1.05 3.45
N TRP A 469 -30.75 1.09 3.41
CA TRP A 469 -29.98 2.32 3.49
C TRP A 469 -30.28 3.23 2.28
N LEU A 470 -30.33 2.68 1.07
CA LEU A 470 -30.75 3.41 -0.15
C LEU A 470 -32.17 3.95 0.00
N LYS A 471 -33.14 3.11 0.42
CA LYS A 471 -34.54 3.55 0.63
C LYS A 471 -34.65 4.75 1.58
N ARG A 472 -33.72 4.89 2.54
CA ARG A 472 -33.64 5.99 3.52
C ARG A 472 -32.88 7.23 3.02
N GLY A 473 -32.43 7.26 1.77
CA GLY A 473 -31.76 8.40 1.16
C GLY A 473 -30.24 8.27 1.01
N GLY A 474 -29.69 7.06 1.13
CA GLY A 474 -28.30 6.78 0.78
C GLY A 474 -28.01 7.05 -0.70
N ALA A 475 -26.77 7.42 -1.01
CA ALA A 475 -26.29 7.67 -2.37
C ALA A 475 -25.25 6.62 -2.79
N LEU A 476 -25.45 5.97 -3.93
CA LEU A 476 -24.58 4.88 -4.39
C LEU A 476 -23.92 5.23 -5.73
N VAL A 477 -22.60 5.02 -5.82
CA VAL A 477 -21.89 4.92 -7.11
C VAL A 477 -21.50 3.47 -7.32
N GLN A 478 -22.03 2.83 -8.34
CA GLN A 478 -21.68 1.45 -8.68
C GLN A 478 -20.71 1.47 -9.87
N LEU A 479 -19.57 0.80 -9.71
CA LEU A 479 -18.60 0.58 -10.79
C LEU A 479 -18.58 -0.91 -11.08
N GLY A 480 -19.02 -1.32 -12.28
CA GLY A 480 -19.07 -2.73 -12.65
C GLY A 480 -20.20 -3.51 -11.98
N SER A 481 -19.95 -4.79 -11.69
CA SER A 481 -20.98 -5.70 -11.19
C SER A 481 -21.26 -5.54 -9.69
N LEU A 482 -22.52 -5.69 -9.29
CA LEU A 482 -22.95 -5.65 -7.89
C LEU A 482 -23.86 -6.85 -7.57
N ALA A 483 -23.57 -7.56 -6.48
CA ALA A 483 -24.44 -8.58 -5.86
C ALA A 483 -24.98 -9.66 -6.82
N GLN A 484 -24.12 -10.19 -7.68
CA GLN A 484 -24.46 -11.20 -8.69
C GLN A 484 -24.25 -12.64 -8.20
N ALA A 485 -23.46 -12.81 -7.13
CA ALA A 485 -23.24 -14.08 -6.46
C ALA A 485 -23.28 -13.91 -4.93
N ASP A 486 -23.44 -15.03 -4.23
CA ASP A 486 -23.31 -15.08 -2.77
C ASP A 486 -21.85 -15.07 -2.30
N GLU A 487 -21.65 -15.14 -0.99
CA GLU A 487 -20.33 -15.12 -0.33
C GLU A 487 -19.45 -16.35 -0.64
N LEU A 488 -20.03 -17.40 -1.21
CA LEU A 488 -19.31 -18.59 -1.69
C LEU A 488 -19.02 -18.52 -3.21
N GLY A 489 -19.30 -17.38 -3.84
CA GLY A 489 -19.10 -17.18 -5.27
C GLY A 489 -20.12 -17.92 -6.15
N ARG A 490 -21.23 -18.41 -5.57
CA ARG A 490 -22.30 -19.07 -6.32
C ARG A 490 -23.22 -18.01 -6.89
N ALA A 491 -23.35 -17.99 -8.22
CA ALA A 491 -24.25 -17.05 -8.90
C ALA A 491 -25.67 -17.18 -8.36
N TYR A 492 -26.33 -16.05 -8.10
CA TYR A 492 -27.74 -16.07 -7.77
C TYR A 492 -28.55 -16.59 -8.96
N PRO A 493 -29.60 -17.41 -8.74
CA PRO A 493 -30.44 -17.89 -9.83
C PRO A 493 -31.10 -16.73 -10.61
N ALA A 494 -31.25 -16.90 -11.92
CA ALA A 494 -31.96 -15.94 -12.76
C ALA A 494 -33.36 -15.64 -12.19
N GLY A 495 -33.73 -14.35 -12.13
CA GLY A 495 -34.98 -13.88 -11.51
C GLY A 495 -35.01 -13.91 -9.98
N ARG A 496 -33.91 -14.24 -9.30
CA ARG A 496 -33.77 -14.23 -7.83
C ARG A 496 -32.57 -13.39 -7.35
N LEU A 497 -32.09 -12.50 -8.19
CA LEU A 497 -31.10 -11.49 -7.81
C LEU A 497 -31.69 -10.58 -6.73
N PRO A 498 -30.87 -10.11 -5.77
CA PRO A 498 -31.25 -9.00 -4.89
C PRO A 498 -31.60 -7.74 -5.70
N LEU A 499 -32.37 -6.81 -5.12
CA LEU A 499 -32.79 -5.60 -5.84
C LEU A 499 -31.59 -4.78 -6.30
N VAL A 500 -30.58 -4.65 -5.44
CA VAL A 500 -29.31 -3.98 -5.76
C VAL A 500 -28.53 -4.66 -6.91
N GLY A 501 -28.77 -5.96 -7.15
CA GLY A 501 -28.18 -6.67 -8.28
C GLY A 501 -28.80 -6.32 -9.64
N HIS A 502 -29.96 -5.69 -9.65
CA HIS A 502 -30.66 -5.23 -10.88
C HIS A 502 -30.33 -3.78 -11.25
N LEU A 503 -29.53 -3.07 -10.46
CA LEU A 503 -29.25 -1.65 -10.67
C LEU A 503 -28.62 -1.33 -12.03
N ALA A 504 -27.78 -2.23 -12.55
CA ALA A 504 -27.11 -2.06 -13.83
C ALA A 504 -28.06 -2.05 -15.06
N GLU A 505 -29.35 -2.33 -14.87
CA GLU A 505 -30.34 -2.42 -15.95
C GLU A 505 -31.18 -1.14 -16.14
N ALA A 506 -30.96 -0.08 -15.32
CA ALA A 506 -31.71 1.19 -15.41
C ALA A 506 -30.85 2.44 -15.16
N ASP A 507 -30.93 3.41 -16.08
CA ASP A 507 -30.29 4.74 -15.97
C ASP A 507 -31.23 5.74 -15.28
N PRO A 508 -30.70 6.62 -14.42
CA PRO A 508 -30.44 6.34 -13.00
C PRO A 508 -31.65 5.75 -12.25
N ALA A 509 -31.42 4.67 -11.51
CA ALA A 509 -32.44 4.09 -10.66
C ALA A 509 -32.60 4.88 -9.34
N GLU A 510 -33.81 5.31 -9.05
CA GLU A 510 -34.21 5.70 -7.69
C GLU A 510 -34.66 4.45 -6.92
N ILE A 511 -34.05 4.21 -5.76
CA ILE A 511 -34.51 3.18 -4.82
C ILE A 511 -35.05 3.90 -3.58
N GLY A 512 -36.38 4.02 -3.50
CA GLY A 512 -37.03 4.83 -2.45
C GLY A 512 -36.60 6.30 -2.56
N ALA A 513 -36.01 6.85 -1.49
CA ALA A 513 -35.45 8.20 -1.50
C ALA A 513 -33.96 8.25 -1.93
N GLY A 514 -33.34 7.10 -2.19
CA GLY A 514 -31.93 6.98 -2.53
C GLY A 514 -31.67 7.18 -4.02
N ARG A 515 -30.42 7.55 -4.33
CA ARG A 515 -29.98 7.80 -5.71
C ARG A 515 -28.79 6.93 -6.07
N VAL A 516 -28.81 6.40 -7.28
CA VAL A 516 -27.73 5.57 -7.83
C VAL A 516 -27.11 6.25 -9.05
N TRP A 517 -25.79 6.25 -9.13
CA TRP A 517 -25.03 6.65 -10.30
C TRP A 517 -24.21 5.48 -10.85
N LEU A 518 -24.35 5.24 -12.15
CA LEU A 518 -23.58 4.29 -12.93
C LEU A 518 -22.71 5.08 -13.92
N PRO A 519 -21.44 5.35 -13.59
CA PRO A 519 -20.57 6.11 -14.47
C PRO A 519 -20.35 5.36 -15.80
N SER A 520 -20.56 6.06 -16.92
CA SER A 520 -20.25 5.55 -18.26
C SER A 520 -18.78 5.69 -18.65
N ARG A 521 -17.99 6.37 -17.81
CA ARG A 521 -16.55 6.62 -17.98
C ARG A 521 -15.80 6.25 -16.71
N SER A 522 -14.51 5.99 -16.84
CA SER A 522 -13.65 5.75 -15.69
C SER A 522 -13.61 6.98 -14.76
N LEU A 523 -13.66 6.74 -13.45
CA LEU A 523 -13.68 7.83 -12.46
C LEU A 523 -12.39 8.64 -12.45
N ASP A 524 -11.26 7.98 -12.68
CA ASP A 524 -9.94 8.61 -12.65
C ASP A 524 -9.63 9.44 -13.90
N GLU A 525 -10.35 9.26 -14.99
CA GLU A 525 -10.24 10.09 -16.20
C GLU A 525 -11.10 11.36 -16.12
N MET A 526 -12.08 11.41 -15.20
CA MET A 526 -12.93 12.57 -15.04
C MET A 526 -12.20 13.74 -14.37
N PRO A 527 -12.34 14.98 -14.88
CA PRO A 527 -11.83 16.17 -14.21
C PRO A 527 -12.39 16.27 -12.78
N ALA A 528 -11.53 16.60 -11.81
CA ALA A 528 -11.89 16.62 -10.38
C ALA A 528 -13.13 17.47 -10.07
N ARG A 529 -13.30 18.61 -10.76
CA ARG A 529 -14.48 19.48 -10.60
C ARG A 529 -15.77 18.81 -11.10
N THR A 530 -15.71 18.12 -12.23
CA THR A 530 -16.86 17.41 -12.80
C THR A 530 -17.24 16.24 -11.91
N PHE A 531 -16.25 15.45 -11.48
CA PHE A 531 -16.46 14.34 -10.55
C PHE A 531 -17.11 14.82 -9.24
N LEU A 532 -16.57 15.88 -8.64
CA LEU A 532 -17.13 16.47 -7.42
C LEU A 532 -18.58 16.96 -7.62
N ALA A 533 -18.88 17.60 -8.76
CA ALA A 533 -20.23 18.06 -9.07
C ALA A 533 -21.23 16.91 -9.16
N GLU A 534 -20.86 15.77 -9.77
CA GLU A 534 -21.70 14.58 -9.81
C GLU A 534 -21.93 13.97 -8.42
N LEU A 535 -20.87 13.88 -7.59
CA LEU A 535 -21.01 13.42 -6.22
C LEU A 535 -21.94 14.33 -5.40
N GLN A 536 -21.83 15.64 -5.58
CA GLN A 536 -22.68 16.61 -4.89
C GLN A 536 -24.13 16.62 -5.40
N ARG A 537 -24.34 16.35 -6.70
CA ARG A 537 -25.68 16.11 -7.25
C ARG A 537 -26.32 14.89 -6.60
N LEU A 538 -25.54 13.84 -6.35
CA LEU A 538 -26.03 12.59 -5.78
C LEU A 538 -26.28 12.69 -4.26
N ALA A 539 -25.31 13.19 -3.49
CA ALA A 539 -25.31 13.13 -2.03
C ALA A 539 -25.49 14.49 -1.32
N GLY A 540 -25.66 15.58 -2.08
CA GLY A 540 -25.67 16.95 -1.55
C GLY A 540 -24.26 17.46 -1.22
N PRO A 541 -24.15 18.58 -0.47
CA PRO A 541 -22.85 19.13 -0.07
C PRO A 541 -22.01 18.11 0.71
N LEU A 542 -20.75 17.97 0.29
CA LEU A 542 -19.76 17.06 0.88
C LEU A 542 -18.62 17.84 1.55
N GLU A 543 -18.12 17.28 2.65
CA GLU A 543 -16.85 17.69 3.23
C GLU A 543 -15.73 17.56 2.19
N ARG A 544 -14.82 18.54 2.14
CA ARG A 544 -13.69 18.54 1.19
C ARG A 544 -12.67 19.62 1.53
N ALA A 545 -11.45 19.45 1.04
CA ALA A 545 -10.43 20.49 0.98
C ALA A 545 -10.31 21.00 -0.47
N GLU A 546 -10.47 22.30 -0.68
CA GLU A 546 -10.23 22.94 -1.97
C GLU A 546 -8.96 23.79 -1.91
N THR A 547 -8.08 23.61 -2.90
CA THR A 547 -6.87 24.42 -3.08
C THR A 547 -6.47 24.41 -4.55
N ARG A 548 -5.57 25.32 -4.93
CA ARG A 548 -4.86 25.25 -6.22
C ARG A 548 -3.67 24.28 -6.18
N SER A 549 -3.26 23.85 -4.99
CA SER A 549 -2.13 22.93 -4.83
C SER A 549 -2.50 21.53 -5.31
N PRO A 550 -1.71 20.93 -6.21
CA PRO A 550 -2.11 19.72 -6.93
C PRO A 550 -2.05 18.44 -6.09
N ARG A 551 -1.29 18.43 -4.98
CA ARG A 551 -1.00 17.21 -4.18
C ARG A 551 -1.31 17.40 -2.70
N LEU A 552 -2.57 17.72 -2.39
CA LEU A 552 -3.08 17.81 -1.02
C LEU A 552 -4.04 16.66 -0.71
N PHE A 553 -3.68 15.84 0.27
CA PHE A 553 -4.58 14.84 0.86
C PHE A 553 -5.26 15.40 2.11
N CYS A 554 -6.54 15.08 2.28
CA CYS A 554 -7.34 15.46 3.46
C CYS A 554 -8.00 14.22 4.04
N ASN A 555 -7.81 13.98 5.35
CA ASN A 555 -8.53 12.96 6.10
C ASN A 555 -9.25 13.55 7.32
N LEU A 556 -10.36 12.93 7.73
CA LEU A 556 -11.13 13.36 8.90
C LEU A 556 -11.16 12.26 9.96
N LEU A 557 -10.73 12.59 11.16
CA LEU A 557 -10.83 11.70 12.33
C LEU A 557 -11.63 12.39 13.44
N ARG A 558 -12.20 11.58 14.33
CA ARG A 558 -12.93 12.00 15.52
C ARG A 558 -12.27 11.37 16.73
N SER A 559 -12.00 12.15 17.76
CA SER A 559 -11.42 11.64 19.01
C SER A 559 -12.31 10.54 19.59
N ARG A 560 -11.70 9.61 20.34
CA ARG A 560 -12.42 8.47 20.94
C ARG A 560 -13.60 8.91 21.81
N ASP A 561 -13.48 10.03 22.52
CA ASP A 561 -14.55 10.59 23.35
C ASP A 561 -15.62 11.37 22.55
N GLY A 562 -15.46 11.46 21.23
CA GLY A 562 -16.37 12.12 20.31
C GLY A 562 -16.29 13.65 20.31
N LYS A 563 -15.51 14.26 21.22
CA LYS A 563 -15.52 15.70 21.48
C LYS A 563 -14.76 16.53 20.47
N SER A 564 -13.83 15.93 19.73
CA SER A 564 -13.00 16.66 18.77
C SER A 564 -13.12 16.02 17.39
N LEU A 565 -13.40 16.83 16.39
CA LEU A 565 -13.20 16.50 14.99
C LEU A 565 -11.85 17.07 14.56
N THR A 566 -11.02 16.26 13.90
CA THR A 566 -9.75 16.69 13.36
C THR A 566 -9.73 16.52 11.84
N ALA A 567 -9.21 17.53 11.15
CA ALA A 567 -8.86 17.43 9.74
C ALA A 567 -7.35 17.40 9.58
N HIS A 568 -6.87 16.34 8.94
CA HIS A 568 -5.47 16.06 8.69
C HIS A 568 -5.16 16.43 7.24
N LEU A 569 -4.32 17.44 7.05
CA LEU A 569 -3.91 17.96 5.75
C LEU A 569 -2.47 17.52 5.49
N VAL A 570 -2.25 16.74 4.44
CA VAL A 570 -0.92 16.24 4.05
C VAL A 570 -0.58 16.75 2.65
N ASN A 571 0.52 17.48 2.52
CA ASN A 571 1.03 18.02 1.27
C ASN A 571 2.24 17.21 0.79
N SER A 572 2.14 16.60 -0.39
CA SER A 572 3.21 15.82 -1.03
C SER A 572 3.78 16.48 -2.29
N ASP A 573 3.56 17.79 -2.46
CA ASP A 573 4.12 18.59 -3.55
C ASP A 573 5.60 18.93 -3.30
N PHE A 574 6.47 18.00 -3.69
CA PHE A 574 7.92 18.13 -3.57
C PHE A 574 8.53 18.27 -4.96
N SER A 575 9.53 19.14 -5.10
CA SER A 575 10.34 19.30 -6.31
C SER A 575 11.79 18.97 -6.00
N TYR A 576 12.45 18.31 -6.94
CA TYR A 576 13.85 17.90 -6.83
C TYR A 576 14.68 18.59 -7.91
N THR A 577 15.86 19.07 -7.54
CA THR A 577 16.89 19.45 -8.51
C THR A 577 17.78 18.23 -8.73
N LEU A 578 17.94 17.80 -9.98
CA LEU A 578 18.81 16.66 -10.26
C LEU A 578 20.26 16.90 -9.83
N PRO A 579 20.97 15.88 -9.31
CA PRO A 579 22.42 15.96 -9.17
C PRO A 579 23.07 16.19 -10.55
N PRO A 580 24.25 16.82 -10.61
CA PRO A 580 24.99 16.93 -11.85
C PRO A 580 25.29 15.51 -12.36
N THR A 581 25.00 15.27 -13.63
CA THR A 581 25.23 13.99 -14.26
C THR A 581 26.13 14.18 -15.49
N GLY A 582 26.96 13.18 -15.77
CA GLY A 582 27.68 13.08 -17.04
C GLY A 582 26.76 12.65 -18.19
N ASP A 583 25.51 12.28 -17.88
CA ASP A 583 24.50 11.95 -18.86
C ASP A 583 23.97 13.20 -19.55
N ILE A 584 23.92 13.14 -20.86
CA ILE A 584 23.17 14.00 -21.75
C ILE A 584 21.72 13.53 -21.69
N GLN A 585 20.91 14.31 -21.02
CA GLN A 585 19.50 14.07 -20.80
C GLN A 585 18.71 15.37 -20.87
N ASP A 586 17.42 15.25 -21.09
CA ASP A 586 16.45 16.34 -21.13
C ASP A 586 15.19 16.05 -20.31
N ASP A 587 15.32 15.06 -19.43
CA ASP A 587 14.37 14.68 -18.40
C ASP A 587 14.88 15.11 -17.00
N ASP A 588 13.94 15.23 -16.06
CA ASP A 588 14.18 15.58 -14.65
C ASP A 588 14.42 14.35 -13.75
N GLY A 589 14.56 13.16 -14.35
CA GLY A 589 14.78 11.89 -13.67
C GLY A 589 13.57 11.31 -12.94
N LEU A 590 12.40 11.95 -13.00
CA LEU A 590 11.17 11.47 -12.40
C LEU A 590 10.22 11.00 -13.51
N PRO A 591 9.86 9.70 -13.54
CA PRO A 591 8.88 9.22 -14.50
C PRO A 591 7.45 9.49 -14.00
N GLU A 592 6.65 10.30 -14.71
CA GLU A 592 5.20 10.44 -14.41
C GLU A 592 4.31 9.54 -15.25
N ALA A 593 4.78 9.09 -16.41
CA ALA A 593 3.99 8.28 -17.32
C ALA A 593 4.84 7.21 -18.02
N ARG A 594 4.23 6.49 -18.97
CA ARG A 594 4.88 5.39 -19.71
C ARG A 594 4.31 5.23 -21.11
N THR A 595 5.14 4.74 -22.01
CA THR A 595 4.76 4.24 -23.33
C THR A 595 5.27 2.82 -23.50
N PHE A 596 4.68 1.99 -24.37
CA PHE A 596 5.09 0.60 -24.50
C PHE A 596 5.11 0.08 -25.94
N LEU A 597 5.96 -0.93 -26.14
CA LEU A 597 6.12 -1.67 -27.38
C LEU A 597 5.64 -3.11 -27.15
N SER A 598 4.44 -3.42 -27.64
CA SER A 598 3.81 -4.75 -27.59
C SER A 598 3.50 -5.33 -28.97
N THR A 599 3.80 -4.58 -30.04
CA THR A 599 3.52 -4.99 -31.42
C THR A 599 4.71 -4.65 -32.32
N PRO A 600 4.96 -5.43 -33.39
CA PRO A 600 6.00 -5.11 -34.36
C PRO A 600 5.76 -3.82 -35.17
N ALA A 601 4.61 -3.16 -35.04
CA ALA A 601 4.32 -1.87 -35.67
C ALA A 601 4.69 -0.68 -34.78
N ALA A 602 4.69 -0.87 -33.45
CA ALA A 602 4.98 0.22 -32.51
C ALA A 602 6.46 0.64 -32.57
N ARG A 603 6.72 1.95 -32.59
CA ARG A 603 8.06 2.54 -32.55
C ARG A 603 8.10 3.72 -31.59
N ILE A 604 9.23 3.90 -30.94
CA ILE A 604 9.57 5.11 -30.19
C ILE A 604 10.80 5.74 -30.83
N ARG A 605 10.78 7.05 -31.06
CA ARG A 605 11.93 7.82 -31.53
C ARG A 605 12.29 8.90 -30.53
N LYS A 606 13.58 9.10 -30.30
CA LYS A 606 14.16 10.16 -29.48
C LYS A 606 15.25 10.88 -30.26
N VAL A 607 15.40 12.19 -30.07
CA VAL A 607 16.59 12.95 -30.50
C VAL A 607 17.36 13.47 -29.28
N LEU A 608 18.63 13.11 -29.18
CA LEU A 608 19.56 13.56 -28.14
C LEU A 608 20.59 14.56 -28.70
N ARG A 609 20.73 15.70 -28.03
CA ARG A 609 21.64 16.76 -28.45
C ARG A 609 22.97 16.69 -27.70
N VAL A 610 24.07 16.54 -28.44
CA VAL A 610 25.43 16.49 -27.90
C VAL A 610 26.15 17.76 -28.35
N PRO A 611 26.37 18.75 -27.45
CA PRO A 611 26.92 20.05 -27.86
C PRO A 611 28.32 19.98 -28.48
N GLU A 612 29.15 19.06 -28.03
CA GLU A 612 30.53 18.89 -28.49
C GLU A 612 30.80 17.44 -28.93
N PRO A 613 30.23 16.99 -30.07
CA PRO A 613 30.31 15.58 -30.48
C PRO A 613 31.76 15.13 -30.73
N ALA A 614 32.63 16.07 -31.13
CA ALA A 614 34.06 15.81 -31.30
C ALA A 614 34.78 15.44 -29.99
N LYS A 615 34.26 15.85 -28.81
CA LYS A 615 34.80 15.51 -27.49
C LYS A 615 34.12 14.30 -26.85
N ALA A 616 32.93 13.93 -27.33
CA ALA A 616 32.19 12.78 -26.82
C ALA A 616 32.89 11.46 -27.20
N ARG A 617 33.32 10.69 -26.20
CA ARG A 617 33.95 9.38 -26.34
C ARG A 617 33.31 8.42 -25.33
N ASP A 618 33.34 7.12 -25.65
CA ASP A 618 32.91 6.04 -24.76
C ASP A 618 31.51 6.25 -24.16
N LEU A 619 30.59 6.78 -24.97
CA LEU A 619 29.20 6.99 -24.56
C LEU A 619 28.39 5.71 -24.69
N TYR A 620 27.51 5.51 -23.72
CA TYR A 620 26.52 4.46 -23.65
C TYR A 620 25.13 5.09 -23.75
N LEU A 621 24.28 4.47 -24.56
CA LEU A 621 22.86 4.76 -24.63
C LEU A 621 22.16 4.06 -23.47
N LYS A 622 21.51 4.86 -22.63
CA LYS A 622 20.77 4.41 -21.45
C LYS A 622 19.28 4.73 -21.64
N PHE A 623 18.40 3.92 -21.09
CA PHE A 623 16.96 4.18 -21.11
C PHE A 623 16.28 3.55 -19.91
N VAL A 624 15.23 4.21 -19.42
CA VAL A 624 14.46 3.72 -18.27
C VAL A 624 13.27 2.91 -18.81
N SER A 625 13.31 1.60 -18.58
CA SER A 625 12.29 0.66 -19.06
C SER A 625 11.88 -0.38 -18.04
N ALA A 626 10.69 -0.95 -18.19
CA ALA A 626 10.18 -2.05 -17.40
C ALA A 626 9.47 -3.10 -18.28
N THR A 627 9.51 -4.35 -17.86
CA THR A 627 8.69 -5.45 -18.39
C THR A 627 7.73 -5.95 -17.30
N CYS A 628 7.03 -7.06 -17.54
CA CYS A 628 6.30 -7.77 -16.49
C CYS A 628 7.20 -8.64 -15.57
N GLY A 629 8.53 -8.57 -15.72
CA GLY A 629 9.51 -9.36 -14.95
C GLY A 629 9.66 -10.82 -15.38
N VAL A 630 8.85 -11.28 -16.34
CA VAL A 630 8.87 -12.65 -16.89
C VAL A 630 8.79 -12.67 -18.42
N ALA A 631 9.24 -11.59 -19.07
CA ALA A 631 9.36 -11.53 -20.52
C ALA A 631 10.26 -12.67 -21.04
N THR A 632 9.95 -13.19 -22.22
CA THR A 632 10.68 -14.29 -22.86
C THR A 632 11.42 -13.81 -24.10
N ASP A 633 12.26 -14.67 -24.68
CA ASP A 633 12.95 -14.40 -25.95
C ASP A 633 12.04 -14.57 -27.17
N ALA A 634 10.73 -14.68 -26.98
CA ALA A 634 9.75 -14.63 -28.07
C ALA A 634 9.78 -13.28 -28.80
N PHE A 635 10.28 -12.22 -28.18
CA PHE A 635 10.54 -10.93 -28.81
C PHE A 635 11.95 -10.41 -28.50
N SER A 636 12.39 -9.42 -29.28
CA SER A 636 13.61 -8.68 -29.00
C SER A 636 13.38 -7.18 -29.18
N LEU A 637 14.00 -6.37 -28.34
CA LEU A 637 14.10 -4.93 -28.51
C LEU A 637 15.28 -4.63 -29.43
N VAL A 638 15.01 -3.99 -30.55
CA VAL A 638 16.04 -3.53 -31.48
C VAL A 638 16.20 -2.01 -31.33
N VAL A 639 17.45 -1.59 -31.23
CA VAL A 639 17.83 -0.19 -31.01
C VAL A 639 18.69 0.28 -32.17
N THR A 640 18.23 1.32 -32.87
CA THR A 640 19.01 1.98 -33.91
C THR A 640 19.42 3.37 -33.47
N PHE A 641 20.67 3.73 -33.74
CA PHE A 641 21.27 5.03 -33.45
C PHE A 641 21.76 5.66 -34.77
N ASN A 642 21.26 6.84 -35.12
CA ASN A 642 21.54 7.52 -36.38
C ASN A 642 21.37 6.63 -37.62
N GLY A 643 20.32 5.80 -37.61
CA GLY A 643 19.97 4.86 -38.68
C GLY A 643 20.75 3.54 -38.69
N GLN A 644 21.74 3.37 -37.80
CA GLN A 644 22.50 2.13 -37.66
C GLN A 644 21.96 1.31 -36.49
N GLU A 645 21.72 0.01 -36.68
CA GLU A 645 21.41 -0.90 -35.58
C GLU A 645 22.64 -1.08 -34.68
N ILE A 646 22.51 -0.74 -33.39
CA ILE A 646 23.60 -0.83 -32.41
C ILE A 646 23.37 -1.94 -31.37
N ALA A 647 22.13 -2.41 -31.21
CA ALA A 647 21.80 -3.54 -30.36
C ALA A 647 20.50 -4.24 -30.77
N THR A 648 20.48 -5.56 -30.54
CA THR A 648 19.27 -6.38 -30.51
C THR A 648 19.28 -7.15 -29.18
N ILE A 649 18.33 -6.81 -28.31
CA ILE A 649 18.26 -7.26 -26.93
C ILE A 649 17.13 -8.30 -26.77
N PRO A 650 17.42 -9.52 -26.31
CA PRO A 650 16.38 -10.53 -26.05
C PRO A 650 15.41 -10.09 -24.95
N GLY A 651 14.14 -10.44 -25.09
CA GLY A 651 13.10 -10.05 -24.13
C GLY A 651 13.37 -10.54 -22.71
N SER A 652 13.98 -11.72 -22.53
CA SER A 652 14.33 -12.21 -21.19
C SER A 652 15.36 -11.34 -20.47
N TRP A 653 16.27 -10.73 -21.22
CA TRP A 653 17.31 -9.86 -20.68
C TRP A 653 16.75 -8.50 -20.22
N LEU A 654 15.62 -8.05 -20.78
CA LEU A 654 14.96 -6.82 -20.37
C LEU A 654 14.30 -6.89 -19.00
N ASN A 655 14.12 -8.09 -18.42
CA ASN A 655 13.53 -8.25 -17.09
C ASN A 655 14.37 -7.62 -15.99
N ASP A 656 15.69 -7.60 -16.17
CA ASP A 656 16.64 -7.02 -15.21
C ASP A 656 17.01 -5.56 -15.56
N GLY A 657 16.46 -5.03 -16.66
CA GLY A 657 16.81 -3.73 -17.25
C GLY A 657 18.16 -3.75 -17.98
N PRO A 658 18.49 -2.72 -18.79
CA PRO A 658 19.67 -2.74 -19.64
C PRO A 658 21.04 -2.62 -18.93
N GLY A 659 21.09 -2.76 -17.60
CA GLY A 659 22.31 -2.71 -16.81
C GLY A 659 23.14 -1.44 -17.08
N GLU A 660 24.31 -1.62 -17.68
CA GLU A 660 25.33 -0.60 -17.96
C GLU A 660 25.03 0.30 -19.19
N GLY A 661 23.93 0.03 -19.90
CA GLY A 661 23.57 0.69 -21.15
C GLY A 661 24.18 0.04 -22.40
N ILE A 662 23.85 0.56 -23.58
CA ILE A 662 24.32 0.04 -24.88
C ILE A 662 25.50 0.91 -25.37
N PRO A 663 26.70 0.35 -25.65
CA PRO A 663 27.82 1.13 -26.15
C PRO A 663 27.48 1.76 -27.51
N VAL A 664 27.69 3.07 -27.64
CA VAL A 664 27.55 3.77 -28.92
C VAL A 664 28.85 3.62 -29.71
N PRO A 665 28.82 3.06 -30.94
CA PRO A 665 30.05 2.83 -31.67
C PRO A 665 30.77 4.16 -32.02
N PRO A 666 32.11 4.18 -32.06
CA PRO A 666 32.88 5.38 -32.36
C PRO A 666 32.49 6.02 -33.70
N GLY A 667 32.38 7.35 -33.73
CA GLY A 667 32.09 8.11 -34.96
C GLY A 667 30.60 8.24 -35.32
N LEU A 668 29.69 7.57 -34.59
CA LEU A 668 28.24 7.74 -34.79
C LEU A 668 27.67 9.00 -34.14
N ILE A 669 28.37 9.57 -33.15
CA ILE A 669 27.89 10.72 -32.39
C ILE A 669 27.95 12.00 -33.25
N ARG A 670 26.82 12.68 -33.35
CA ARG A 670 26.60 13.95 -34.05
C ARG A 670 26.09 15.00 -33.07
N GLU A 671 25.86 16.22 -33.54
CA GLU A 671 25.22 17.25 -32.72
C GLU A 671 23.78 16.86 -32.36
N GLU A 672 23.01 16.33 -33.31
CA GLU A 672 21.70 15.71 -33.08
C GLU A 672 21.76 14.22 -33.39
N ASN A 673 21.33 13.39 -32.43
CA ASN A 673 21.40 11.94 -32.54
C ASN A 673 20.01 11.33 -32.43
N GLU A 674 19.55 10.71 -33.51
CA GLU A 674 18.29 9.98 -33.53
C GLU A 674 18.49 8.58 -32.95
N VAL A 675 17.61 8.21 -32.03
CA VAL A 675 17.51 6.87 -31.46
C VAL A 675 16.11 6.35 -31.74
N VAL A 676 15.99 5.15 -32.32
CA VAL A 676 14.70 4.51 -32.57
C VAL A 676 14.68 3.13 -31.91
N PHE A 677 13.63 2.88 -31.15
CA PHE A 677 13.33 1.62 -30.50
C PHE A 677 12.19 0.92 -31.22
N ARG A 678 12.37 -0.37 -31.49
CA ARG A 678 11.35 -1.23 -32.10
C ARG A 678 11.42 -2.64 -31.52
N VAL A 679 10.32 -3.39 -31.62
CA VAL A 679 10.31 -4.80 -31.25
C VAL A 679 10.19 -5.71 -32.48
N THR A 680 10.83 -6.88 -32.43
CA THR A 680 10.75 -7.95 -33.43
C THR A 680 10.27 -9.25 -32.78
N GLY A 681 10.00 -10.27 -33.59
CA GLY A 681 9.50 -11.56 -33.11
C GLY A 681 7.99 -11.55 -32.89
N ARG A 682 7.54 -12.10 -31.77
CA ARG A 682 6.12 -12.28 -31.39
C ARG A 682 5.79 -11.55 -30.07
N PRO A 683 5.97 -10.22 -29.99
CA PRO A 683 5.56 -9.47 -28.82
C PRO A 683 4.04 -9.57 -28.62
N ASN A 684 3.58 -9.43 -27.38
CA ASN A 684 2.18 -9.54 -26.99
C ASN A 684 1.91 -8.64 -25.75
N SER A 685 0.67 -8.62 -25.26
CA SER A 685 0.30 -7.82 -24.08
C SER A 685 0.74 -8.44 -22.74
N HIS A 686 1.10 -9.72 -22.70
CA HIS A 686 1.71 -10.41 -21.56
C HIS A 686 2.22 -11.82 -21.96
N PRO A 687 3.47 -12.20 -21.66
CA PRO A 687 4.48 -11.43 -20.93
C PRO A 687 5.38 -10.55 -21.81
N ASP A 688 5.26 -10.63 -23.13
CA ASP A 688 6.30 -10.20 -24.08
C ASP A 688 6.11 -8.77 -24.59
N TRP A 689 6.32 -7.80 -23.71
CA TRP A 689 6.34 -6.37 -24.02
C TRP A 689 7.41 -5.64 -23.20
N VAL A 690 7.74 -4.41 -23.63
CA VAL A 690 8.60 -3.49 -22.87
C VAL A 690 7.96 -2.10 -22.83
N ALA A 691 7.89 -1.49 -21.64
CA ALA A 691 7.51 -0.10 -21.47
C ALA A 691 8.74 0.78 -21.23
N PHE A 692 8.71 1.97 -21.78
CA PHE A 692 9.63 3.06 -21.51
C PHE A 692 8.93 4.11 -20.66
N HIS A 693 9.65 4.66 -19.70
CA HIS A 693 9.13 5.74 -18.88
C HIS A 693 9.15 7.08 -19.63
N VAL A 694 8.16 7.92 -19.32
CA VAL A 694 7.98 9.25 -19.90
C VAL A 694 8.00 10.27 -18.76
N ASP A 695 8.88 11.25 -18.88
CA ASP A 695 8.84 12.50 -18.11
C ASP A 695 7.88 13.44 -18.83
N THR A 696 6.76 13.76 -18.18
CA THR A 696 5.69 14.58 -18.76
C THR A 696 5.91 16.08 -18.57
N ASN A 697 6.85 16.47 -17.71
CA ASN A 697 7.21 17.85 -17.43
C ASN A 697 8.27 18.37 -18.42
N ALA A 698 9.03 17.48 -19.04
CA ALA A 698 10.03 17.84 -20.04
C ALA A 698 9.39 18.52 -21.27
N THR A 699 9.94 19.66 -21.68
CA THR A 699 9.36 20.51 -22.74
C THR A 699 10.17 20.55 -24.03
N SER A 700 11.20 19.71 -24.15
CA SER A 700 12.11 19.72 -25.30
C SER A 700 11.45 19.33 -26.62
N ARG A 701 10.34 18.57 -26.58
CA ARG A 701 9.63 18.03 -27.75
C ARG A 701 10.58 17.32 -28.71
N ARG A 702 11.37 16.38 -28.20
CA ARG A 702 12.35 15.55 -28.93
C ARG A 702 12.05 14.05 -28.82
N SER A 703 10.82 13.70 -28.47
CA SER A 703 10.31 12.33 -28.50
C SER A 703 9.15 12.22 -29.48
N TRP A 704 9.01 11.04 -30.09
CA TRP A 704 7.90 10.71 -30.98
C TRP A 704 7.46 9.26 -30.78
N TRP A 705 6.16 9.03 -30.99
CA TRP A 705 5.58 7.69 -31.06
C TRP A 705 5.00 7.40 -32.45
N SER A 706 5.02 6.13 -32.83
CA SER A 706 4.39 5.64 -34.06
C SER A 706 3.73 4.27 -33.82
N GLY A 707 2.51 4.11 -34.31
CA GLY A 707 1.76 2.86 -34.27
C GLY A 707 1.74 2.09 -35.59
N ASP A 708 2.32 2.64 -36.66
CA ASP A 708 2.16 2.17 -38.04
C ASP A 708 3.48 1.74 -38.71
N GLY A 709 4.48 1.39 -37.90
CA GLY A 709 5.79 0.97 -38.35
C GLY A 709 6.73 2.13 -38.66
N GLY A 710 6.47 3.33 -38.15
CA GLY A 710 7.28 4.52 -38.39
C GLY A 710 6.92 5.30 -39.66
N LYS A 711 5.74 5.03 -40.25
CA LYS A 711 5.25 5.77 -41.43
C LYS A 711 4.73 7.15 -41.04
N SER A 712 4.08 7.24 -39.88
CA SER A 712 3.68 8.49 -39.24
C SER A 712 4.24 8.58 -37.83
N TRP A 713 4.50 9.81 -37.37
CA TRP A 713 5.06 10.11 -36.06
C TRP A 713 4.26 11.23 -35.40
N THR A 714 3.97 11.09 -34.11
CA THR A 714 3.30 12.13 -33.31
C THR A 714 4.18 12.52 -32.12
N GLN A 715 4.15 13.80 -31.77
CA GLN A 715 4.72 14.36 -30.52
C GLN A 715 3.63 14.81 -29.55
N GLU A 716 2.37 14.79 -30.00
CA GLU A 716 1.25 15.23 -29.19
C GLU A 716 0.80 14.14 -28.23
N ASP A 717 0.99 12.87 -28.60
CA ASP A 717 0.73 11.72 -27.74
C ASP A 717 1.81 10.66 -27.95
N LEU A 718 2.60 10.42 -26.91
CA LEU A 718 3.74 9.51 -26.94
C LEU A 718 3.36 8.07 -26.59
N SER A 719 2.09 7.80 -26.28
CA SER A 719 1.65 6.51 -25.79
C SER A 719 0.30 6.11 -26.36
N PRO A 720 0.03 4.79 -26.53
CA PRO A 720 -1.30 4.29 -26.82
C PRO A 720 -2.15 4.07 -25.54
N ASP A 721 -1.60 4.33 -24.35
CA ASP A 721 -2.38 4.30 -23.10
C ASP A 721 -3.47 5.40 -23.10
N PRO A 722 -4.59 5.23 -22.37
CA PRO A 722 -5.62 6.27 -22.27
C PRO A 722 -5.09 7.60 -21.71
N GLY A 723 -5.51 8.69 -22.34
CA GLY A 723 -5.08 10.05 -21.98
C GLY A 723 -3.80 10.46 -22.70
N THR A 724 -3.74 11.72 -23.12
CA THR A 724 -2.63 12.24 -23.91
C THR A 724 -1.35 12.34 -23.08
N GLN A 725 -0.29 11.64 -23.51
CA GLN A 725 1.03 11.69 -22.86
C GLN A 725 2.00 12.55 -23.67
N GLN A 726 2.28 13.76 -23.18
CA GLN A 726 3.31 14.63 -23.74
C GLN A 726 4.59 14.54 -22.91
N GLY A 727 5.69 15.04 -23.45
CA GLY A 727 6.96 15.17 -22.73
C GLY A 727 8.11 14.48 -23.45
N GLU A 728 8.93 13.77 -22.69
CA GLU A 728 10.12 13.08 -23.19
C GLU A 728 10.19 11.64 -22.70
N VAL A 729 10.43 10.71 -23.63
CA VAL A 729 10.82 9.36 -23.26
C VAL A 729 12.21 9.42 -22.64
N MET A 730 12.36 8.79 -21.47
CA MET A 730 13.59 8.84 -20.66
C MET A 730 14.69 7.97 -21.29
N VAL A 731 15.44 8.59 -22.19
CA VAL A 731 16.56 8.02 -22.93
C VAL A 731 17.72 8.99 -22.84
N ARG A 732 18.92 8.50 -22.55
CA ARG A 732 20.09 9.32 -22.20
C ARG A 732 21.34 8.80 -22.88
N LEU A 733 22.33 9.68 -23.03
CA LEU A 733 23.67 9.34 -23.49
C LEU A 733 24.69 9.75 -22.44
N GLY A 734 25.49 8.84 -21.93
CA GLY A 734 26.47 9.19 -20.90
C GLY A 734 27.60 8.18 -20.79
N PRO A 735 28.54 8.36 -19.85
CA PRO A 735 29.58 7.36 -19.60
C PRO A 735 28.94 6.04 -19.18
N ARG A 736 29.67 4.93 -19.33
CA ARG A 736 29.27 3.62 -18.79
C ARG A 736 28.92 3.76 -17.32
N ASP A 737 27.80 3.17 -16.90
CA ASP A 737 27.47 3.12 -15.48
C ASP A 737 28.49 2.24 -14.76
N ASP A 738 29.07 2.76 -13.69
CA ASP A 738 29.95 2.00 -12.81
C ASP A 738 29.07 1.25 -11.79
N PRO A 739 29.02 -0.11 -11.85
CA PRO A 739 28.20 -0.90 -10.95
C PRO A 739 28.64 -0.78 -9.48
N GLU A 740 29.86 -0.31 -9.22
CA GLU A 740 30.39 -0.07 -7.87
C GLU A 740 30.24 1.40 -7.43
N ARG A 741 29.81 2.31 -8.32
CA ARG A 741 29.59 3.72 -7.95
C ARG A 741 28.51 3.81 -6.88
N VAL A 742 28.87 4.49 -5.80
CA VAL A 742 27.95 5.00 -4.79
C VAL A 742 27.83 6.52 -4.93
N ALA A 743 26.67 7.04 -4.56
CA ALA A 743 26.43 8.46 -4.44
C ALA A 743 27.09 9.02 -3.17
N THR A 744 27.22 10.34 -3.08
CA THR A 744 27.62 11.03 -1.84
C THR A 744 26.48 11.90 -1.32
N PRO A 745 26.40 12.18 0.00
CA PRO A 745 25.36 13.06 0.54
C PRO A 745 25.31 14.43 -0.15
N GLU A 746 26.46 15.00 -0.52
CA GLU A 746 26.59 16.32 -1.16
C GLU A 746 25.95 16.36 -2.56
N GLU A 747 25.77 15.21 -3.21
CA GLU A 747 25.03 15.13 -4.47
C GLU A 747 23.54 15.47 -4.27
N PHE A 748 23.00 15.35 -3.05
CA PHE A 748 21.57 15.51 -2.75
C PHE A 748 21.27 16.68 -1.82
N GLU A 749 22.16 17.00 -0.88
CA GLU A 749 21.93 18.07 0.10
C GLU A 749 21.51 19.40 -0.57
N GLY A 750 20.42 20.00 -0.07
CA GLY A 750 19.87 21.25 -0.59
C GLY A 750 19.15 21.16 -1.94
N ARG A 751 18.95 19.97 -2.51
CA ARG A 751 18.27 19.79 -3.80
C ARG A 751 16.79 19.43 -3.73
N LEU A 752 16.24 19.19 -2.53
CA LEU A 752 14.80 19.04 -2.33
C LEU A 752 14.17 20.37 -1.94
N ARG A 753 13.05 20.71 -2.60
CA ARG A 753 12.19 21.83 -2.23
C ARG A 753 10.78 21.34 -1.98
N VAL A 754 10.24 21.64 -0.81
CA VAL A 754 8.81 21.48 -0.51
C VAL A 754 8.07 22.69 -1.03
N ASN A 755 7.05 22.48 -1.87
CA ASN A 755 6.14 23.54 -2.34
C ASN A 755 4.90 23.55 -1.42
N PRO A 756 4.76 24.50 -0.48
CA PRO A 756 3.68 24.46 0.49
C PRO A 756 2.31 24.55 -0.17
N ALA A 757 1.36 23.75 0.32
CA ALA A 757 -0.03 23.93 -0.06
C ALA A 757 -0.57 25.22 0.55
N ARG A 758 -1.09 26.12 -0.27
CA ARG A 758 -1.57 27.44 0.17
C ARG A 758 -3.06 27.56 -0.02
N ASP A 759 -3.66 28.50 0.70
CA ASP A 759 -4.98 29.00 0.35
C ASP A 759 -6.04 27.88 0.33
N ILE A 760 -6.02 27.05 1.38
CA ILE A 760 -6.83 25.85 1.49
C ILE A 760 -8.17 26.21 2.14
N ASP A 761 -9.26 26.00 1.43
CA ASP A 761 -10.62 26.08 1.97
C ASP A 761 -11.08 24.69 2.36
N LEU A 762 -11.14 24.43 3.68
CA LEU A 762 -11.73 23.21 4.20
C LEU A 762 -13.22 23.42 4.46
N TYR A 763 -14.04 22.72 3.70
CA TYR A 763 -15.48 22.66 3.86
C TYR A 763 -15.84 21.50 4.77
N LEU A 764 -16.46 21.81 5.91
CA LEU A 764 -17.00 20.83 6.85
C LEU A 764 -18.49 21.10 7.04
N ASN A 765 -19.25 20.09 7.46
CA ASN A 765 -20.66 20.30 7.83
C ASN A 765 -20.74 21.39 8.92
N ALA A 766 -21.58 22.41 8.71
CA ALA A 766 -21.66 23.55 9.63
C ALA A 766 -22.30 23.19 10.99
N GLY A 767 -23.11 22.14 11.05
CA GLY A 767 -23.97 21.89 12.21
C GLY A 767 -24.85 23.10 12.55
N ALA A 768 -25.26 23.21 13.82
CA ALA A 768 -26.04 24.37 14.30
C ALA A 768 -25.17 25.62 14.51
N ARG A 769 -23.93 25.44 15.02
CA ARG A 769 -22.97 26.52 15.26
C ARG A 769 -21.55 25.98 15.09
N PRO A 770 -20.87 26.24 13.97
CA PRO A 770 -19.53 25.72 13.74
C PRO A 770 -18.53 26.40 14.69
N PRO A 771 -17.67 25.62 15.38
CA PRO A 771 -16.75 26.17 16.38
C PRO A 771 -15.57 26.89 15.72
N VAL A 772 -14.87 27.73 16.49
CA VAL A 772 -13.54 28.21 16.09
C VAL A 772 -12.57 27.04 16.15
N ALA A 773 -11.85 26.80 15.06
CA ALA A 773 -10.85 25.74 14.98
C ALA A 773 -9.47 26.21 15.43
N VAL A 774 -8.64 25.28 15.88
CA VAL A 774 -7.20 25.50 16.16
C VAL A 774 -6.39 24.70 15.16
N PHE A 775 -5.62 25.39 14.33
CA PHE A 775 -4.71 24.79 13.36
C PHE A 775 -3.31 24.69 13.95
N ARG A 776 -2.67 23.51 13.82
CA ARG A 776 -1.32 23.23 14.33
C ARG A 776 -0.45 22.51 13.31
N THR A 777 0.87 22.74 13.35
CA THR A 777 1.86 21.96 12.58
C THR A 777 3.00 21.46 13.47
N PRO A 778 3.73 20.40 13.06
CA PRO A 778 4.92 19.90 13.76
C PRO A 778 6.04 20.94 13.90
N GLU A 779 6.09 21.93 13.02
CA GLU A 779 7.03 23.06 13.02
C GLU A 779 6.65 24.14 14.05
N GLY A 780 5.58 23.94 14.83
CA GLY A 780 5.21 24.83 15.94
C GLY A 780 4.28 25.98 15.56
N VAL A 781 3.73 25.98 14.34
CA VAL A 781 2.70 26.95 13.95
C VAL A 781 1.41 26.64 14.71
N GLU A 782 0.81 27.65 15.34
CA GLU A 782 -0.54 27.58 15.89
C GLU A 782 -1.37 28.77 15.42
N ARG A 783 -2.60 28.52 14.94
CA ARG A 783 -3.53 29.59 14.50
C ARG A 783 -4.97 29.26 14.89
N ARG A 784 -5.72 30.28 15.31
CA ARG A 784 -7.17 30.18 15.49
C ARG A 784 -7.87 30.55 14.18
N ILE A 785 -8.78 29.71 13.70
CA ILE A 785 -9.48 29.88 12.42
C ILE A 785 -10.98 29.96 12.70
N THR A 786 -11.57 31.13 12.45
CA THR A 786 -13.01 31.34 12.54
C THR A 786 -13.69 30.90 11.24
N PRO A 787 -14.70 30.02 11.29
CA PRO A 787 -15.38 29.56 10.08
C PRO A 787 -16.27 30.64 9.47
N ARG A 788 -16.45 30.56 8.15
CA ARG A 788 -17.54 31.23 7.42
C ARG A 788 -18.58 30.20 7.03
N VAL A 789 -19.87 30.53 7.12
CA VAL A 789 -20.94 29.59 6.73
C VAL A 789 -21.49 29.95 5.37
N ARG A 790 -21.55 28.99 4.45
CA ARG A 790 -22.15 29.14 3.12
C ARG A 790 -22.78 27.81 2.68
N GLY A 791 -24.06 27.85 2.30
CA GLY A 791 -24.76 26.67 1.75
C GLY A 791 -24.78 25.46 2.71
N GLY A 792 -24.92 25.70 4.02
CA GLY A 792 -24.91 24.64 5.05
C GLY A 792 -23.53 24.08 5.40
N MET A 793 -22.45 24.62 4.81
CA MET A 793 -21.07 24.22 5.08
C MET A 793 -20.32 25.32 5.82
N ALA A 794 -19.50 24.93 6.80
CA ALA A 794 -18.51 25.79 7.44
C ALA A 794 -17.20 25.71 6.68
N ILE A 795 -16.64 26.87 6.35
CA ILE A 795 -15.42 27.02 5.56
C ILE A 795 -14.31 27.54 6.48
N TYR A 796 -13.28 26.73 6.67
CA TYR A 796 -12.08 27.07 7.43
C TYR A 796 -10.94 27.35 6.45
N ARG A 797 -10.48 28.61 6.41
CA ARG A 797 -9.37 29.04 5.55
C ARG A 797 -8.03 28.75 6.22
N VAL A 798 -7.34 27.70 5.80
CA VAL A 798 -5.97 27.40 6.23
C VAL A 798 -5.00 28.10 5.27
N PRO A 799 -4.11 28.99 5.76
CA PRO A 799 -3.27 29.79 4.87
C PRO A 799 -2.18 28.98 4.18
N GLU A 800 -1.54 28.05 4.90
CA GLU A 800 -0.39 27.30 4.41
C GLU A 800 -0.22 25.97 5.17
N VAL A 801 0.12 24.91 4.45
CA VAL A 801 0.56 23.60 4.97
C VAL A 801 1.84 23.20 4.21
N PRO A 802 3.02 23.22 4.86
CA PRO A 802 4.26 22.80 4.21
C PRO A 802 4.27 21.30 3.89
N ILE A 803 4.13 20.45 4.91
CA ILE A 803 4.03 18.99 4.76
C ILE A 803 2.78 18.48 5.48
N TYR A 804 2.60 18.86 6.75
CA TYR A 804 1.48 18.39 7.56
C TYR A 804 0.83 19.51 8.38
N GLY A 805 -0.50 19.48 8.44
CA GLY A 805 -1.29 20.38 9.25
C GLY A 805 -2.48 19.67 9.91
N LEU A 806 -2.72 19.97 11.17
CA LEU A 806 -3.81 19.41 11.96
C LEU A 806 -4.77 20.54 12.36
N LEU A 807 -5.99 20.52 11.79
CA LEU A 807 -7.08 21.41 12.20
C LEU A 807 -7.95 20.71 13.24
N ILE A 808 -8.06 21.30 14.43
CA ILE A 808 -8.78 20.72 15.57
C ILE A 808 -10.05 21.53 15.83
N LEU A 809 -11.19 20.85 15.83
CA LEU A 809 -12.50 21.43 16.13
C LEU A 809 -13.06 20.78 17.40
N ASN A 810 -13.06 21.51 18.50
CA ASN A 810 -13.61 21.03 19.77
C ASN A 810 -15.11 21.34 19.86
N GLY A 811 -15.90 20.35 20.29
CA GLY A 811 -17.36 20.44 20.39
C GLY A 811 -18.10 20.35 19.06
N ALA A 812 -17.44 19.81 18.01
CA ALA A 812 -17.95 19.70 16.64
C ALA A 812 -18.62 18.36 16.32
#